data_AF-A0A972NVM9-F1
#
_entry.id   AF-A0A972NVM9-F1
#
_cell.length_a   1.000
_cell.length_b   1.000
_cell.length_c   1.000
_cell.angle_alpha   90.00
_cell.angle_beta   90.00
_cell.angle_gamma   90.00
#
_symmetry.space_group_name_H-M   'P 1'
#
loop_
_entity.id
_entity.type
_entity.pdbx_description
1 polymer ?
#
loop_
_entity_poly.entity_id
_entity_poly.type
_entity_poly.pdbx_seq_one_letter_code
_entity_poly.pdbx_strand_id
1 'polypeptide(L)'
;MNSPLETSPRAMAADDAPAAGAPGAGTLAPRPPASALSASLNPRRVAELDDIFADNGLLARQIDGYRSRASQIEMSRAVAAAMEASGRATPEPAMFEAQKRPARRLQSPGTDAAAQAPDNDESNGLDGSENTLIVEAGTGTGKTYAYLVPAMLWGGKVIVSTGTKHLQDQLFQRDIPTVRDALAVPVSVAMLKGRANYLCHYYLQRTADNGRLPSRQETSYLQDIIRFAKITRTGDKAELASVPETAAVWSMVTSTRENCLGQECPHYKECFVMQARREAQQADIVVVNHHLFFADIMLRDTGMAELLPTANTIIFDEAHQLPETATLFFGETLSTTQFLELARDSVAEGLGHARESVDWVKLGSTLERAARDVRLAFKEDSVRLSIGQLPDDHPLFPALETLEAEFDALTSALAGQAERAESIGACLRRARELQGVLAGWTTPPTETERAAADAASADAKAERADPNEKVRWIEVFAHTVQLHETPLSVAPIFAKQRAGVPRAWIFTSATLSVRGDFTHYAAQMGLNAKRSMTLPSPFDYPTQGLLYVPRNLPQPSSPMFTDAVFDAALPAIEASGGGVFMLCTTLRAVDRISAKLRDTIEARGWNYPLLVQGDASRTELLDRFRAYGNAILVGSQSFWEGVDVRGDALSLVVIDKLPFAPPDDPVLSARLDALTKKGLSPFAVHQLPQAVITLKQGAGRLIRAETDRGVLMICDTRLVDKPYGRRIWQSLPPFKRTREIEVVREFFEENATPAR
;
A
#
# COMPACT_ATOMS: atom_id res chain seq x y z
N MET A 1 -2.16 -79.66 20.38
CA MET A 1 -3.32 -80.21 21.10
C MET A 1 -3.87 -79.12 21.99
N ASN A 2 -5.17 -78.89 21.85
CA ASN A 2 -6.11 -78.13 22.69
C ASN A 2 -6.05 -76.59 22.73
N SER A 3 -6.90 -76.04 21.86
CA SER A 3 -7.68 -74.79 21.95
C SER A 3 -8.69 -74.83 23.14
N PRO A 4 -9.64 -73.88 23.30
CA PRO A 4 -9.60 -72.40 23.39
C PRO A 4 -10.33 -71.92 24.68
N LEU A 5 -10.53 -70.60 24.87
CA LEU A 5 -11.81 -70.07 25.39
C LEU A 5 -11.95 -68.57 25.07
N GLU A 6 -13.12 -68.27 24.51
CA GLU A 6 -13.64 -66.96 24.11
C GLU A 6 -13.94 -66.05 25.31
N THR A 7 -14.00 -64.73 25.12
CA THR A 7 -15.24 -63.93 25.21
C THR A 7 -14.98 -62.43 25.03
N SER A 8 -15.94 -61.78 24.39
CA SER A 8 -16.03 -60.36 24.07
C SER A 8 -16.81 -59.59 25.19
N PRO A 9 -17.24 -58.32 25.04
CA PRO A 9 -16.72 -57.17 25.79
C PRO A 9 -17.78 -56.52 26.72
N ARG A 10 -17.37 -55.65 27.66
CA ARG A 10 -18.28 -54.63 28.23
C ARG A 10 -17.57 -53.45 28.89
N ALA A 11 -18.20 -52.29 28.70
CA ALA A 11 -17.84 -50.96 29.15
C ALA A 11 -18.03 -50.70 30.67
N MET A 12 -17.44 -49.60 31.15
CA MET A 12 -17.65 -48.78 32.37
C MET A 12 -16.29 -48.51 33.02
N ALA A 13 -15.99 -47.38 33.65
CA ALA A 13 -16.57 -46.06 33.82
C ALA A 13 -15.41 -45.19 34.38
N ALA A 14 -15.65 -43.89 34.45
CA ALA A 14 -14.76 -42.84 34.91
C ALA A 14 -14.02 -43.14 36.23
N ASP A 15 -12.79 -42.64 36.33
CA ASP A 15 -12.23 -42.19 37.60
C ASP A 15 -11.30 -40.98 37.38
N ASP A 16 -11.55 -39.95 38.19
CA ASP A 16 -10.94 -38.62 38.20
C ASP A 16 -9.57 -38.64 38.91
N ALA A 17 -8.58 -37.94 38.35
CA ALA A 17 -7.48 -37.32 39.12
C ALA A 17 -6.79 -36.19 38.30
N PRO A 18 -6.30 -35.13 38.95
CA PRO A 18 -6.37 -33.76 38.42
C PRO A 18 -5.15 -33.34 37.60
N ALA A 19 -5.41 -32.67 36.47
CA ALA A 19 -4.38 -32.00 35.67
C ALA A 19 -4.07 -30.61 36.25
N ALA A 20 -2.79 -30.37 36.53
CA ALA A 20 -2.23 -29.08 36.90
C ALA A 20 -2.45 -28.05 35.77
N GLY A 21 -2.85 -26.84 36.16
CA GLY A 21 -3.37 -25.79 35.29
C GLY A 21 -2.35 -25.20 34.30
N ALA A 22 -2.79 -25.10 33.05
CA ALA A 22 -2.24 -24.19 32.05
C ALA A 22 -2.85 -22.78 32.23
N PRO A 23 -2.11 -21.69 32.03
CA PRO A 23 -2.63 -20.34 32.24
C PRO A 23 -3.64 -19.95 31.14
N GLY A 24 -4.67 -19.22 31.57
CA GLY A 24 -5.94 -19.01 30.89
C GLY A 24 -5.88 -18.48 29.46
N ALA A 25 -6.68 -19.12 28.61
CA ALA A 25 -7.24 -18.50 27.41
C ALA A 25 -8.11 -17.31 27.84
N GLY A 26 -7.69 -16.09 27.47
CA GLY A 26 -8.47 -14.88 27.68
C GLY A 26 -9.86 -15.02 27.05
N THR A 27 -10.89 -14.95 27.88
CA THR A 27 -12.29 -14.97 27.49
C THR A 27 -12.56 -13.70 26.67
N LEU A 28 -12.92 -13.86 25.39
CA LEU A 28 -13.32 -12.74 24.53
C LEU A 28 -14.49 -11.99 25.17
N ALA A 29 -14.33 -10.68 25.37
CA ALA A 29 -15.46 -9.81 25.67
C ALA A 29 -16.48 -9.84 24.51
N PRO A 30 -17.80 -9.84 24.79
CA PRO A 30 -18.81 -9.86 23.75
C PRO A 30 -18.76 -8.58 22.89
N ARG A 31 -18.77 -8.80 21.58
CA ARG A 31 -18.68 -7.80 20.50
C ARG A 31 -19.83 -6.80 20.56
N PRO A 32 -19.61 -5.48 20.45
CA PRO A 32 -20.71 -4.55 20.22
C PRO A 32 -21.31 -4.85 18.83
N PRO A 33 -22.64 -4.99 18.67
CA PRO A 33 -23.25 -5.08 17.35
C PRO A 33 -22.92 -3.81 16.57
N ALA A 34 -22.79 -3.89 15.25
CA ALA A 34 -22.41 -2.72 14.43
C ALA A 34 -23.44 -1.56 14.55
N SER A 35 -24.68 -1.84 14.96
CA SER A 35 -25.67 -0.86 15.41
C SER A 35 -25.22 -0.01 16.62
N ALA A 36 -24.44 -0.58 17.55
CA ALA A 36 -23.93 0.14 18.73
C ALA A 36 -22.88 1.20 18.38
N LEU A 37 -22.12 1.03 17.29
CA LEU A 37 -21.15 2.02 16.82
C LEU A 37 -21.81 3.22 16.14
N SER A 38 -23.06 3.06 15.69
CA SER A 38 -23.90 4.12 15.11
C SER A 38 -24.85 4.76 16.12
N ALA A 39 -25.01 4.19 17.31
CA ALA A 39 -25.98 4.63 18.32
C ALA A 39 -25.72 6.05 18.87
N SER A 40 -24.51 6.58 18.71
CA SER A 40 -24.14 7.94 19.10
C SER A 40 -24.41 9.00 18.03
N LEU A 41 -24.81 8.61 16.81
CA LEU A 41 -25.06 9.54 15.69
C LEU A 41 -26.36 10.32 15.91
N ASN A 42 -26.35 11.61 15.58
CA ASN A 42 -27.56 12.44 15.62
C ASN A 42 -28.71 11.81 14.79
N PRO A 43 -29.92 11.64 15.35
CA PRO A 43 -31.06 11.05 14.63
C PRO A 43 -31.41 11.75 13.31
N ARG A 44 -31.17 13.06 13.21
CA ARG A 44 -31.37 13.80 11.95
C ARG A 44 -30.40 13.34 10.85
N ARG A 45 -29.14 13.10 11.21
CA ARG A 45 -28.12 12.59 10.29
C ARG A 45 -28.40 11.15 9.89
N VAL A 46 -28.93 10.33 10.80
CA VAL A 46 -29.39 8.97 10.48
C VAL A 46 -30.48 9.04 9.40
N ALA A 47 -31.53 9.85 9.61
CA ALA A 47 -32.62 9.99 8.65
C ALA A 47 -32.16 10.52 7.28
N GLU A 48 -31.22 11.47 7.28
CA GLU A 48 -30.65 12.03 6.03
C GLU A 48 -29.83 10.98 5.26
N LEU A 49 -28.99 10.19 5.93
CA LEU A 49 -28.26 9.09 5.27
C LEU A 49 -29.22 8.02 4.73
N ASP A 50 -30.28 7.71 5.47
CA ASP A 50 -31.25 6.71 5.04
C ASP A 50 -31.98 7.14 3.77
N ASP A 51 -32.40 8.41 3.68
CA ASP A 51 -32.99 8.96 2.46
C ASP A 51 -32.00 9.01 1.29
N ILE A 52 -30.72 9.31 1.55
CA ILE A 52 -29.70 9.37 0.49
C ILE A 52 -29.44 7.98 -0.10
N PHE A 53 -29.28 6.97 0.75
CA PHE A 53 -28.85 5.63 0.35
C PHE A 53 -30.00 4.66 0.04
N ALA A 54 -31.26 4.98 0.34
CA ALA A 54 -32.43 4.13 0.07
C ALA A 54 -32.54 3.69 -1.40
N ASP A 55 -33.28 2.61 -1.66
CA ASP A 55 -33.50 2.05 -3.01
C ASP A 55 -34.16 3.04 -3.99
N ASN A 56 -34.95 3.97 -3.47
CA ASN A 56 -35.54 5.10 -4.20
C ASN A 56 -34.98 6.45 -3.73
N GLY A 57 -33.85 6.40 -3.02
CA GLY A 57 -33.19 7.54 -2.39
C GLY A 57 -32.53 8.49 -3.37
N LEU A 58 -31.77 9.45 -2.85
CA LEU A 58 -31.08 10.45 -3.69
C LEU A 58 -30.09 9.80 -4.66
N LEU A 59 -29.24 8.88 -4.19
CA LEU A 59 -28.24 8.25 -5.06
C LEU A 59 -28.88 7.36 -6.13
N ALA A 60 -29.92 6.60 -5.79
CA ALA A 60 -30.64 5.76 -6.73
C ALA A 60 -31.33 6.55 -7.85
N ARG A 61 -31.77 7.77 -7.56
CA ARG A 61 -32.41 8.66 -8.54
C ARG A 61 -31.42 9.37 -9.46
N GLN A 62 -30.18 9.56 -9.03
CA GLN A 62 -29.18 10.37 -9.75
C GLN A 62 -28.08 9.54 -10.42
N ILE A 63 -27.83 8.32 -9.94
CA ILE A 63 -26.75 7.46 -10.41
C ILE A 63 -27.36 6.22 -11.06
N ASP A 64 -27.18 6.11 -12.37
CA ASP A 64 -27.65 4.94 -13.12
C ASP A 64 -26.97 3.65 -12.62
N GLY A 65 -27.75 2.58 -12.49
CA GLY A 65 -27.30 1.30 -11.96
C GLY A 65 -26.96 1.27 -10.46
N TYR A 66 -27.21 2.35 -9.70
CA TYR A 66 -27.05 2.32 -8.25
C TYR A 66 -28.06 1.39 -7.59
N ARG A 67 -27.62 0.64 -6.58
CA ARG A 67 -28.44 -0.24 -5.75
C ARG A 67 -28.12 -0.01 -4.29
N SER A 68 -29.15 0.08 -3.44
CA SER A 68 -28.94 0.22 -2.01
C SER A 68 -28.35 -1.05 -1.42
N ARG A 69 -27.52 -0.89 -0.38
CA ARG A 69 -26.92 -1.99 0.36
C ARG A 69 -26.93 -1.65 1.83
N ALA A 70 -27.45 -2.56 2.67
CA ALA A 70 -27.48 -2.38 4.12
C ALA A 70 -26.08 -2.08 4.69
N SER A 71 -25.05 -2.81 4.23
CA SER A 71 -23.65 -2.60 4.62
C SER A 71 -23.13 -1.21 4.26
N GLN A 72 -23.59 -0.61 3.16
CA GLN A 72 -23.21 0.73 2.75
C GLN A 72 -23.77 1.79 3.71
N ILE A 73 -25.04 1.65 4.07
CA ILE A 73 -25.73 2.54 5.02
C ILE A 73 -25.08 2.43 6.40
N GLU A 74 -24.82 1.20 6.86
CA GLU A 74 -24.19 0.93 8.14
C GLU A 74 -22.77 1.54 8.23
N MET A 75 -21.95 1.37 7.19
CA MET A 75 -20.66 2.02 7.09
C MET A 75 -20.80 3.55 7.16
N SER A 76 -21.72 4.11 6.38
CA SER A 76 -21.89 5.56 6.29
C SER A 76 -22.29 6.18 7.62
N ARG A 77 -23.20 5.53 8.36
CA ARG A 77 -23.59 5.94 9.71
C ARG A 77 -22.41 5.84 10.69
N ALA A 78 -21.60 4.78 10.61
CA ALA A 78 -20.43 4.64 11.48
C ALA A 78 -19.36 5.72 11.21
N VAL A 79 -19.11 6.04 9.93
CA VAL A 79 -18.21 7.12 9.53
C VAL A 79 -18.73 8.47 10.05
N ALA A 80 -20.02 8.75 9.86
CA ALA A 80 -20.64 9.97 10.38
C ALA A 80 -20.57 10.07 11.90
N ALA A 81 -20.73 8.95 12.62
CA ALA A 81 -20.65 8.91 14.09
C ALA A 81 -19.23 9.20 14.60
N ALA A 82 -18.20 8.73 13.88
CA ALA A 82 -16.81 9.05 14.20
C ALA A 82 -16.48 10.52 13.93
N MET A 83 -16.99 11.09 12.83
CA MET A 83 -16.88 12.53 12.52
C MET A 83 -17.57 13.38 13.60
N GLU A 84 -18.77 12.98 14.04
CA GLU A 84 -19.51 13.70 15.08
C GLU A 84 -18.81 13.67 16.44
N ALA A 85 -18.27 12.53 16.85
CA ALA A 85 -17.50 12.40 18.08
C ALA A 85 -16.29 13.34 18.09
N SER A 86 -15.61 13.50 16.95
CA SER A 86 -14.51 14.46 16.82
C SER A 86 -14.98 15.92 16.88
N GLY A 87 -16.10 16.24 16.24
CA GLY A 87 -16.64 17.60 16.23
C GLY A 87 -17.02 18.12 17.62
N ARG A 88 -17.48 17.23 18.51
CA ARG A 88 -17.78 17.56 19.92
C ARG A 88 -16.51 17.81 20.76
N ALA A 89 -15.35 17.33 20.32
CA ALA A 89 -14.07 17.44 21.02
C ALA A 89 -13.21 18.65 20.58
N THR A 90 -13.69 19.47 19.65
CA THR A 90 -12.91 20.60 19.12
C THR A 90 -13.18 21.88 19.95
N PRO A 91 -12.17 22.55 20.52
CA PRO A 91 -12.37 23.89 21.10
C PRO A 91 -12.72 24.89 19.98
N GLU A 92 -13.47 25.94 20.33
CA GLU A 92 -14.24 26.85 19.47
C GLU A 92 -13.82 27.05 17.99
N PRO A 93 -14.80 27.29 17.07
CA PRO A 93 -14.61 27.39 15.61
C PRO A 93 -13.59 28.44 15.11
N ALA A 94 -13.07 29.31 15.99
CA ALA A 94 -12.16 30.40 15.63
C ALA A 94 -10.84 29.93 14.99
N MET A 95 -10.40 28.69 15.20
CA MET A 95 -9.23 28.14 14.50
C MET A 95 -9.54 27.58 13.10
N PHE A 96 -10.82 27.39 12.74
CA PHE A 96 -11.24 26.70 11.52
C PHE A 96 -12.23 27.48 10.64
N GLU A 97 -12.69 28.66 11.06
CA GLU A 97 -13.60 29.49 10.26
C GLU A 97 -12.90 30.61 9.48
N ALA A 98 -12.83 30.42 8.16
CA ALA A 98 -13.04 31.50 7.20
C ALA A 98 -13.63 30.93 5.90
N GLN A 99 -14.86 30.42 5.95
CA GLN A 99 -15.86 30.51 4.87
C GLN A 99 -17.16 29.80 5.29
N LYS A 100 -18.20 30.59 5.59
CA LYS A 100 -19.57 30.10 5.79
C LYS A 100 -20.02 29.34 4.54
N ARG A 101 -20.24 28.03 4.67
CA ARG A 101 -20.85 27.19 3.64
C ARG A 101 -22.30 27.63 3.40
N PRO A 102 -22.75 27.87 2.15
CA PRO A 102 -24.17 27.93 1.86
C PRO A 102 -24.72 26.49 1.87
N ALA A 103 -25.19 26.04 3.03
CA ALA A 103 -25.92 24.79 3.12
C ALA A 103 -27.22 24.91 2.31
N ARG A 104 -27.33 24.17 1.20
CA ARG A 104 -28.61 23.93 0.55
C ARG A 104 -29.42 23.06 1.50
N ARG A 105 -30.38 23.66 2.23
CA ARG A 105 -31.39 22.88 2.96
C ARG A 105 -32.14 22.04 1.95
N LEU A 106 -32.00 20.72 2.01
CA LEU A 106 -33.00 19.80 1.50
C LEU A 106 -34.31 20.11 2.26
N GLN A 107 -35.26 20.74 1.57
CA GLN A 107 -36.56 21.05 2.15
C GLN A 107 -37.39 19.75 2.23
N SER A 108 -37.60 19.27 3.45
CA SER A 108 -38.74 18.41 3.79
C SER A 108 -39.62 19.12 4.84
N PRO A 109 -40.95 18.93 4.84
CA PRO A 109 -41.88 19.82 5.54
C PRO A 109 -41.91 19.55 7.05
N GLY A 110 -41.75 20.64 7.83
CA GLY A 110 -42.38 20.91 9.12
C GLY A 110 -42.36 19.85 10.22
N THR A 111 -41.56 20.09 11.27
CA THR A 111 -41.98 20.03 12.68
C THR A 111 -40.95 20.75 13.56
N ASP A 112 -41.38 21.83 14.21
CA ASP A 112 -40.62 22.56 15.23
C ASP A 112 -40.55 21.73 16.52
N ALA A 113 -39.34 21.53 17.03
CA ALA A 113 -39.11 21.11 18.42
C ALA A 113 -37.86 21.83 18.96
N ALA A 114 -38.08 22.60 20.02
CA ALA A 114 -37.13 23.48 20.67
C ALA A 114 -35.94 22.72 21.27
N ALA A 115 -34.73 23.27 21.10
CA ALA A 115 -33.51 22.77 21.71
C ALA A 115 -33.33 23.39 23.10
N GLN A 116 -33.24 22.55 24.13
CA GLN A 116 -32.69 22.90 25.44
C GLN A 116 -31.21 22.51 25.47
N ALA A 117 -30.36 23.42 25.94
CA ALA A 117 -28.93 23.19 26.16
C ALA A 117 -28.73 22.32 27.42
N PRO A 118 -27.76 21.38 27.44
CA PRO A 118 -27.29 20.80 28.69
C PRO A 118 -26.04 21.54 29.21
N ASP A 119 -25.96 21.54 30.53
CA ASP A 119 -25.00 22.19 31.40
C ASP A 119 -23.53 21.79 31.17
N ASN A 120 -22.66 22.73 31.51
CA ASN A 120 -21.22 22.55 31.64
C ASN A 120 -20.92 21.59 32.79
N ASP A 121 -20.23 20.49 32.50
CA ASP A 121 -19.59 19.68 33.54
C ASP A 121 -18.19 19.20 33.10
N GLU A 122 -17.39 18.91 34.11
CA GLU A 122 -15.95 19.10 34.23
C GLU A 122 -15.00 18.35 33.27
N SER A 123 -13.80 18.91 33.17
CA SER A 123 -12.60 18.42 32.48
C SER A 123 -12.23 16.98 32.81
N ASN A 124 -12.58 16.04 31.92
CA ASN A 124 -11.98 14.71 31.84
C ASN A 124 -11.16 14.60 30.55
N GLY A 125 -9.89 14.20 30.67
CA GLY A 125 -9.02 13.91 29.51
C GLY A 125 -9.69 12.88 28.60
N LEU A 126 -10.04 13.31 27.39
CA LEU A 126 -10.78 12.51 26.42
C LEU A 126 -9.94 11.31 25.96
N ASP A 127 -10.48 10.10 26.15
CA ASP A 127 -9.96 8.85 25.60
C ASP A 127 -9.99 8.98 24.06
N GLY A 128 -8.82 9.11 23.40
CA GLY A 128 -8.68 9.25 21.94
C GLY A 128 -9.18 8.05 21.11
N SER A 129 -9.97 7.17 21.72
CA SER A 129 -10.60 5.99 21.13
C SER A 129 -11.93 6.31 20.44
N GLU A 130 -12.59 7.43 20.78
CA GLU A 130 -13.91 7.75 20.21
C GLU A 130 -13.84 8.36 18.80
N ASN A 131 -12.77 9.04 18.41
CA ASN A 131 -12.68 9.68 17.09
C ASN A 131 -12.09 8.78 15.98
N THR A 132 -11.86 7.50 16.28
CA THR A 132 -11.22 6.54 15.36
C THR A 132 -12.17 5.42 15.00
N LEU A 133 -12.24 5.07 13.72
CA LEU A 133 -13.05 3.98 13.20
C LEU A 133 -12.21 3.07 12.30
N ILE A 134 -12.26 1.76 12.54
CA ILE A 134 -11.62 0.74 11.69
C ILE A 134 -12.71 -0.11 11.03
N VAL A 135 -12.80 -0.10 9.71
CA VAL A 135 -13.86 -0.79 8.95
C VAL A 135 -13.26 -1.75 7.92
N GLU A 136 -13.44 -3.05 8.11
CA GLU A 136 -13.28 -4.02 7.02
C GLU A 136 -14.56 -4.06 6.20
N ALA A 137 -14.55 -3.49 4.99
CA ALA A 137 -15.71 -3.46 4.11
C ALA A 137 -15.43 -4.31 2.87
N GLY A 138 -16.09 -5.49 2.78
CA GLY A 138 -15.88 -6.43 1.68
C GLY A 138 -16.10 -5.80 0.30
N THR A 139 -15.50 -6.39 -0.74
CA THR A 139 -15.68 -5.96 -2.13
C THR A 139 -17.16 -5.81 -2.46
N GLY A 140 -17.54 -4.76 -3.20
CA GLY A 140 -18.92 -4.54 -3.62
C GLY A 140 -19.84 -3.88 -2.58
N THR A 141 -19.38 -3.69 -1.34
CA THR A 141 -20.17 -3.00 -0.27
C THR A 141 -20.47 -1.52 -0.57
N GLY A 142 -19.83 -0.91 -1.56
CA GLY A 142 -19.98 0.52 -1.84
C GLY A 142 -19.20 1.42 -0.85
N LYS A 143 -18.11 0.90 -0.29
CA LYS A 143 -17.17 1.55 0.64
C LYS A 143 -16.88 3.01 0.30
N THR A 144 -16.52 3.28 -0.95
CA THR A 144 -16.16 4.62 -1.44
C THR A 144 -17.28 5.63 -1.20
N TYR A 145 -18.51 5.31 -1.61
CA TYR A 145 -19.64 6.23 -1.44
C TYR A 145 -20.04 6.34 0.02
N ALA A 146 -19.94 5.24 0.79
CA ALA A 146 -20.27 5.23 2.21
C ALA A 146 -19.44 6.23 3.03
N TYR A 147 -18.15 6.39 2.72
CA TYR A 147 -17.32 7.41 3.38
C TYR A 147 -17.37 8.79 2.71
N LEU A 148 -17.59 8.88 1.39
CA LEU A 148 -17.62 10.16 0.67
C LEU A 148 -18.86 11.00 0.99
N VAL A 149 -20.03 10.38 1.10
CA VAL A 149 -21.28 11.10 1.42
C VAL A 149 -21.18 11.89 2.73
N PRO A 150 -20.87 11.28 3.89
CA PRO A 150 -20.73 12.01 5.14
C PRO A 150 -19.53 12.96 5.12
N ALA A 151 -18.44 12.64 4.40
CA ALA A 151 -17.31 13.53 4.23
C ALA A 151 -17.68 14.85 3.52
N MET A 152 -18.47 14.77 2.44
CA MET A 152 -18.93 15.94 1.69
C MET A 152 -19.96 16.76 2.48
N LEU A 153 -20.87 16.10 3.20
CA LEU A 153 -21.91 16.78 3.96
C LEU A 153 -21.38 17.42 5.24
N TRP A 154 -20.55 16.71 6.01
CA TRP A 154 -20.21 17.08 7.39
C TRP A 154 -18.71 16.96 7.73
N GLY A 155 -17.86 16.51 6.81
CA GLY A 155 -16.46 16.19 7.09
C GLY A 155 -15.53 17.38 7.33
N GLY A 156 -16.00 18.62 7.21
CA GLY A 156 -15.16 19.82 7.26
C GLY A 156 -14.14 19.83 6.12
N LYS A 157 -12.88 20.16 6.41
CA LYS A 157 -11.76 19.84 5.51
C LYS A 157 -11.41 18.36 5.64
N VAL A 158 -11.36 17.65 4.52
CA VAL A 158 -11.15 16.20 4.46
C VAL A 158 -9.91 15.87 3.66
N ILE A 159 -9.07 14.97 4.19
CA ILE A 159 -8.02 14.31 3.42
C ILE A 159 -8.46 12.87 3.17
N VAL A 160 -8.50 12.46 1.90
CA VAL A 160 -8.67 11.06 1.52
C VAL A 160 -7.34 10.54 0.99
N SER A 161 -6.74 9.61 1.72
CA SER A 161 -5.48 8.98 1.40
C SER A 161 -5.71 7.56 0.91
N THR A 162 -5.16 7.20 -0.26
CA THR A 162 -5.30 5.86 -0.85
C THR A 162 -3.96 5.18 -1.11
N GLY A 163 -3.98 3.86 -1.29
CA GLY A 163 -2.78 3.04 -1.46
C GLY A 163 -1.99 3.29 -2.75
N THR A 164 -2.66 3.48 -3.89
CA THR A 164 -2.00 3.57 -5.20
C THR A 164 -2.44 4.80 -6.01
N LYS A 165 -1.59 5.26 -6.93
CA LYS A 165 -1.90 6.39 -7.83
C LYS A 165 -3.10 6.10 -8.73
N HIS A 166 -3.27 4.86 -9.20
CA HIS A 166 -4.44 4.49 -10.00
C HIS A 166 -5.74 4.58 -9.22
N LEU A 167 -5.75 4.15 -7.95
CA LEU A 167 -6.91 4.33 -7.08
C LEU A 167 -7.15 5.81 -6.79
N GLN A 168 -6.08 6.60 -6.68
CA GLN A 168 -6.14 8.06 -6.53
C GLN A 168 -6.84 8.71 -7.72
N ASP A 169 -6.42 8.37 -8.94
CA ASP A 169 -6.99 8.88 -10.19
C ASP A 169 -8.45 8.42 -10.34
N GLN A 170 -8.76 7.16 -10.05
CA GLN A 170 -10.14 6.64 -10.07
C GLN A 170 -11.05 7.43 -9.10
N LEU A 171 -10.58 7.62 -7.87
CA LEU A 171 -11.34 8.34 -6.85
C LEU A 171 -11.60 9.80 -7.27
N PHE A 172 -10.59 10.46 -7.83
CA PHE A 172 -10.66 11.86 -8.21
C PHE A 172 -11.45 12.12 -9.52
N GLN A 173 -11.27 11.27 -10.53
CA GLN A 173 -11.87 11.48 -11.85
C GLN A 173 -13.29 10.90 -11.97
N ARG A 174 -13.63 9.88 -11.18
CA ARG A 174 -14.91 9.17 -11.29
C ARG A 174 -15.73 9.23 -10.01
N ASP A 175 -15.23 8.66 -8.92
CA ASP A 175 -16.07 8.39 -7.75
C ASP A 175 -16.50 9.68 -7.03
N ILE A 176 -15.57 10.61 -6.78
CA ILE A 176 -15.87 11.89 -6.14
C ILE A 176 -16.81 12.76 -7.00
N PRO A 177 -16.55 13.00 -8.30
CA PRO A 177 -17.48 13.73 -9.15
C PRO A 177 -18.88 13.11 -9.14
N THR A 178 -18.98 11.78 -9.26
CA THR A 178 -20.28 11.08 -9.27
C THR A 178 -21.08 11.34 -7.99
N VAL A 179 -20.45 11.22 -6.81
CA VAL A 179 -21.14 11.48 -5.53
C VAL A 179 -21.45 12.96 -5.34
N ARG A 180 -20.51 13.85 -5.68
CA ARG A 180 -20.70 15.31 -5.54
C ARG A 180 -21.85 15.81 -6.39
N ASP A 181 -21.93 15.35 -7.64
CA ASP A 181 -22.95 15.77 -8.60
C ASP A 181 -24.33 15.21 -8.20
N ALA A 182 -24.38 13.96 -7.69
CA ALA A 182 -25.61 13.37 -7.15
C ALA A 182 -26.12 14.08 -5.89
N LEU A 183 -25.22 14.50 -5.00
CA LEU A 183 -25.57 15.27 -3.79
C LEU A 183 -25.86 16.76 -4.09
N ALA A 184 -25.43 17.27 -5.25
CA ALA A 184 -25.50 18.68 -5.65
C ALA A 184 -24.92 19.64 -4.59
N VAL A 185 -23.76 19.27 -4.03
CA VAL A 185 -23.06 20.03 -2.97
C VAL A 185 -21.91 20.86 -3.52
N PRO A 186 -21.70 22.11 -3.04
CA PRO A 186 -20.65 23.00 -3.53
C PRO A 186 -19.30 22.68 -2.86
N VAL A 187 -18.83 21.44 -3.00
CA VAL A 187 -17.57 20.97 -2.39
C VAL A 187 -16.44 21.08 -3.40
N SER A 188 -15.39 21.81 -3.05
CA SER A 188 -14.17 21.92 -3.85
C SER A 188 -13.25 20.72 -3.60
N VAL A 189 -12.65 20.18 -4.67
CA VAL A 189 -11.84 18.96 -4.61
C VAL A 189 -10.54 19.19 -5.35
N ALA A 190 -9.43 18.78 -4.75
CA ALA A 190 -8.10 18.82 -5.37
C ALA A 190 -7.39 17.48 -5.21
N MET A 191 -6.51 17.16 -6.16
CA MET A 191 -5.63 16.00 -6.10
C MET A 191 -4.19 16.47 -5.97
N LEU A 192 -3.44 15.87 -5.05
CA LEU A 192 -2.02 16.17 -4.87
C LEU A 192 -1.18 14.90 -5.00
N LYS A 193 -0.21 14.94 -5.92
CA LYS A 193 0.75 13.86 -6.16
C LYS A 193 2.16 14.27 -5.68
N GLY A 194 3.09 13.31 -5.66
CA GLY A 194 4.51 13.61 -5.42
C GLY A 194 5.11 14.44 -6.56
N ARG A 195 6.14 15.24 -6.26
CA ARG A 195 6.73 16.21 -7.22
C ARG A 195 7.22 15.59 -8.54
N ALA A 196 7.73 14.36 -8.50
CA ALA A 196 8.18 13.62 -9.69
C ALA A 196 7.06 13.22 -10.66
N ASN A 197 5.80 13.52 -10.33
CA ASN A 197 4.66 13.35 -11.25
C ASN A 197 4.32 14.64 -12.01
N TYR A 198 4.94 15.76 -11.66
CA TYR A 198 4.72 17.04 -12.32
C TYR A 198 5.94 17.43 -13.13
N LEU A 199 5.70 17.99 -14.32
CA LEU A 199 6.72 18.64 -15.11
C LEU A 199 7.39 19.77 -14.34
N CYS A 200 8.70 19.89 -14.50
CA CYS A 200 9.46 21.02 -13.97
C CYS A 200 9.97 21.87 -15.12
N HIS A 201 9.47 23.11 -15.24
CA HIS A 201 9.87 24.04 -16.30
C HIS A 201 11.39 24.26 -16.35
N TYR A 202 12.04 24.34 -15.19
CA TYR A 202 13.49 24.50 -15.10
C TYR A 202 14.25 23.32 -15.72
N TYR A 203 13.93 22.09 -15.30
CA TYR A 203 14.59 20.89 -15.80
C TYR A 203 14.21 20.57 -17.25
N LEU A 204 12.97 20.86 -17.67
CA LEU A 204 12.56 20.75 -19.07
C LEU A 204 13.40 21.66 -19.97
N GLN A 205 13.55 22.92 -19.61
CA GLN A 205 14.37 23.89 -20.35
C GLN A 205 15.84 23.46 -20.38
N ARG A 206 16.41 23.12 -19.22
CA ARG A 206 17.79 22.63 -19.10
C ARG A 206 18.05 21.41 -19.99
N THR A 207 17.13 20.46 -20.04
CA THR A 207 17.29 19.24 -20.83
C THR A 207 17.14 19.52 -22.33
N ALA A 208 16.25 20.44 -22.70
CA ALA A 208 16.11 20.91 -24.07
C ALA A 208 17.37 21.64 -24.57
N ASP A 209 17.98 22.49 -23.73
CA ASP A 209 19.16 23.28 -24.08
C ASP A 209 20.44 22.42 -24.15
N ASN A 210 20.59 21.43 -23.28
CA ASN A 210 21.81 20.61 -23.19
C ASN A 210 21.83 19.36 -24.10
N GLY A 211 20.68 18.93 -24.63
CA GLY A 211 20.56 18.05 -25.80
C GLY A 211 21.16 16.63 -25.74
N ARG A 212 21.73 16.18 -24.62
CA ARG A 212 22.35 14.85 -24.49
C ARG A 212 21.37 13.81 -23.95
N LEU A 213 20.58 13.25 -24.86
CA LEU A 213 19.69 12.13 -24.56
C LEU A 213 20.31 10.79 -24.97
N PRO A 214 20.02 9.69 -24.23
CA PRO A 214 20.66 8.40 -24.46
C PRO A 214 20.20 7.71 -25.75
N SER A 215 19.06 8.12 -26.34
CA SER A 215 18.56 7.52 -27.57
C SER A 215 17.73 8.50 -28.42
N ARG A 216 17.53 8.15 -29.70
CA ARG A 216 16.60 8.86 -30.60
C ARG A 216 15.15 8.79 -30.11
N GLN A 217 14.76 7.69 -29.47
CA GLN A 217 13.41 7.52 -28.93
C GLN A 217 13.15 8.52 -27.80
N GLU A 218 14.09 8.67 -26.87
CA GLU A 218 14.00 9.68 -25.79
C GLU A 218 13.95 11.10 -26.34
N THR A 219 14.60 11.35 -27.48
CA THR A 219 14.52 12.65 -28.18
C THR A 219 13.11 12.92 -28.72
N SER A 220 12.44 11.90 -29.26
CA SER A 220 11.03 12.01 -29.67
C SER A 220 10.13 12.29 -28.47
N TYR A 221 10.33 11.55 -27.37
CA TYR A 221 9.55 11.77 -26.14
C TYR A 221 9.75 13.18 -25.57
N LEU A 222 10.98 13.71 -25.58
CA LEU A 222 11.22 15.09 -25.15
C LEU A 222 10.44 16.10 -25.99
N GLN A 223 10.36 15.90 -27.32
CA GLN A 223 9.57 16.79 -28.19
C GLN A 223 8.08 16.76 -27.85
N ASP A 224 7.53 15.57 -27.59
CA ASP A 224 6.13 15.44 -27.19
C ASP A 224 5.88 16.08 -25.83
N ILE A 225 6.81 15.95 -24.88
CA ILE A 225 6.76 16.62 -23.57
C ILE A 225 6.81 18.15 -23.72
N ILE A 226 7.66 18.69 -24.61
CA ILE A 226 7.74 20.14 -24.87
C ILE A 226 6.41 20.66 -25.44
N ARG A 227 5.74 19.90 -26.32
CA ARG A 227 4.41 20.26 -26.84
C ARG A 227 3.37 20.19 -25.72
N PHE A 228 3.39 19.12 -24.93
CA PHE A 228 2.48 18.90 -23.80
C PHE A 228 2.58 20.02 -22.75
N ALA A 229 3.80 20.46 -22.40
CA ALA A 229 4.04 21.55 -21.45
C ALA A 229 3.38 22.88 -21.83
N LYS A 230 3.07 23.09 -23.12
CA LYS A 230 2.39 24.31 -23.61
C LYS A 230 0.86 24.24 -23.53
N ILE A 231 0.29 23.04 -23.37
CA ILE A 231 -1.17 22.82 -23.41
C ILE A 231 -1.74 22.32 -22.07
N THR A 232 -0.94 21.65 -21.25
CA THR A 232 -1.39 21.15 -19.95
C THR A 232 -1.63 22.29 -18.96
N ARG A 233 -2.65 22.12 -18.13
CA ARG A 233 -2.94 23.04 -17.01
C ARG A 233 -2.35 22.55 -15.69
N THR A 234 -2.16 21.24 -15.54
CA THR A 234 -1.76 20.61 -14.29
C THR A 234 -0.28 20.24 -14.30
N GLY A 235 0.31 20.03 -15.48
CA GLY A 235 1.66 19.49 -15.63
C GLY A 235 1.80 18.03 -15.22
N ASP A 236 0.69 17.32 -14.97
CA ASP A 236 0.71 15.92 -14.56
C ASP A 236 1.13 15.02 -15.72
N LYS A 237 2.21 14.27 -15.54
CA LYS A 237 2.73 13.37 -16.57
C LYS A 237 1.75 12.27 -16.96
N ALA A 238 0.80 11.90 -16.09
CA ALA A 238 -0.22 10.88 -16.38
C ALA A 238 -1.18 11.31 -17.50
N GLU A 239 -1.28 12.61 -17.80
CA GLU A 239 -2.08 13.12 -18.93
C GLU A 239 -1.41 12.87 -20.29
N LEU A 240 -0.11 12.55 -20.32
CA LEU A 240 0.67 12.35 -21.55
C LEU A 240 0.83 10.86 -21.88
N ALA A 241 -0.26 10.22 -22.34
CA ALA A 241 -0.27 8.80 -22.68
C ALA A 241 0.69 8.40 -23.82
N SER A 242 1.14 9.34 -24.66
CA SER A 242 2.06 9.06 -25.77
C SER A 242 3.50 8.78 -25.31
N VAL A 243 3.85 9.15 -24.07
CA VAL A 243 5.17 8.89 -23.49
C VAL A 243 5.01 7.88 -22.35
N PRO A 244 5.63 6.69 -22.43
CA PRO A 244 5.57 5.71 -21.36
C PRO A 244 6.04 6.30 -20.03
N GLU A 245 5.35 5.99 -18.92
CA GLU A 245 5.74 6.50 -17.60
C GLU A 245 7.14 6.05 -17.14
N THR A 246 7.64 4.97 -17.75
CA THR A 246 8.96 4.37 -17.51
C THR A 246 10.08 4.99 -18.37
N ALA A 247 9.75 5.91 -19.29
CA ALA A 247 10.74 6.54 -20.17
C ALA A 247 11.79 7.31 -19.35
N ALA A 248 13.07 7.19 -19.75
CA ALA A 248 14.18 7.76 -19.00
C ALA A 248 14.17 9.30 -19.03
N VAL A 249 13.58 9.92 -20.06
CA VAL A 249 13.44 11.38 -20.16
C VAL A 249 12.68 11.98 -18.97
N TRP A 250 11.75 11.24 -18.33
CA TRP A 250 10.97 11.77 -17.21
C TRP A 250 11.83 12.19 -16.03
N SER A 251 12.91 11.47 -15.72
CA SER A 251 13.82 11.86 -14.63
C SER A 251 14.62 13.12 -14.95
N MET A 252 14.74 13.47 -16.23
CA MET A 252 15.47 14.67 -16.69
C MET A 252 14.59 15.92 -16.79
N VAL A 253 13.27 15.78 -16.85
CA VAL A 253 12.31 16.90 -17.01
C VAL A 253 11.39 17.11 -15.81
N THR A 254 11.48 16.26 -14.80
CA THR A 254 10.80 16.41 -13.51
C THR A 254 11.83 16.80 -12.44
N SER A 255 11.41 16.90 -11.18
CA SER A 255 12.32 17.19 -10.07
C SER A 255 11.97 16.37 -8.84
N THR A 256 12.96 16.19 -7.98
CA THR A 256 12.87 15.52 -6.68
C THR A 256 12.94 16.54 -5.55
N ARG A 257 12.68 16.13 -4.30
CA ARG A 257 12.75 17.05 -3.15
C ARG A 257 14.15 17.66 -3.03
N GLU A 258 15.15 16.86 -3.32
CA GLU A 258 16.57 17.12 -3.10
C GLU A 258 17.18 18.04 -4.18
N ASN A 259 16.62 18.05 -5.40
CA ASN A 259 17.16 18.82 -6.53
C ASN A 259 16.32 20.06 -6.88
N CYS A 260 15.21 20.29 -6.16
CA CYS A 260 14.33 21.42 -6.39
C CYS A 260 14.94 22.73 -5.85
N LEU A 261 15.01 23.76 -6.70
CA LEU A 261 15.45 25.12 -6.32
C LEU A 261 14.47 25.87 -5.39
N GLY A 262 13.31 25.29 -5.09
CA GLY A 262 12.38 25.83 -4.09
C GLY A 262 11.83 27.20 -4.47
N GLN A 263 11.81 28.12 -3.50
CA GLN A 263 11.31 29.49 -3.68
C GLN A 263 12.22 30.34 -4.59
N GLU A 264 13.49 29.97 -4.73
CA GLU A 264 14.47 30.68 -5.57
C GLU A 264 14.40 30.24 -7.04
N CYS A 265 13.53 29.28 -7.36
CA CYS A 265 13.34 28.82 -8.73
C CYS A 265 12.84 29.97 -9.64
N PRO A 266 13.49 30.24 -10.80
CA PRO A 266 13.04 31.26 -11.75
C PRO A 266 11.60 31.06 -12.22
N HIS A 267 11.15 29.80 -12.26
CA HIS A 267 9.82 29.38 -12.71
C HIS A 267 8.82 29.16 -11.56
N TYR A 268 9.08 29.67 -10.35
CA TYR A 268 8.27 29.39 -9.15
C TYR A 268 6.77 29.76 -9.32
N LYS A 269 6.48 30.88 -9.99
CA LYS A 269 5.09 31.36 -10.18
C LYS A 269 4.25 30.43 -11.06
N GLU A 270 4.87 29.87 -12.09
CA GLU A 270 4.26 28.97 -13.09
C GLU A 270 4.44 27.49 -12.72
N CYS A 271 5.12 27.20 -11.61
CA CYS A 271 5.42 25.85 -11.17
C CYS A 271 4.15 25.05 -10.85
N PHE A 272 3.91 24.00 -11.65
CA PHE A 272 2.78 23.07 -11.48
C PHE A 272 2.66 22.48 -10.08
N VAL A 273 3.79 22.10 -9.45
CA VAL A 273 3.78 21.61 -8.06
C VAL A 273 3.24 22.65 -7.09
N MET A 274 3.63 23.92 -7.26
CA MET A 274 3.20 25.00 -6.37
C MET A 274 1.76 25.42 -6.64
N GLN A 275 1.28 25.32 -7.88
CA GLN A 275 -0.13 25.47 -8.22
C GLN A 275 -0.97 24.36 -7.57
N ALA A 276 -0.62 23.10 -7.77
CA ALA A 276 -1.31 21.95 -7.18
C ALA A 276 -1.33 22.02 -5.64
N ARG A 277 -0.24 22.44 -4.99
CA ARG A 277 -0.20 22.67 -3.53
C ARG A 277 -1.16 23.77 -3.09
N ARG A 278 -1.21 24.90 -3.80
CA ARG A 278 -2.14 25.99 -3.47
C ARG A 278 -3.60 25.57 -3.63
N GLU A 279 -3.91 24.83 -4.69
CA GLU A 279 -5.24 24.26 -4.92
C GLU A 279 -5.61 23.28 -3.80
N ALA A 280 -4.70 22.36 -3.44
CA ALA A 280 -4.89 21.43 -2.32
C ALA A 280 -5.12 22.14 -0.98
N GLN A 281 -4.39 23.21 -0.70
CA GLN A 281 -4.58 23.99 0.52
C GLN A 281 -5.96 24.68 0.57
N GLN A 282 -6.50 25.09 -0.58
CA GLN A 282 -7.80 25.75 -0.67
C GLN A 282 -8.98 24.76 -0.68
N ALA A 283 -8.80 23.57 -1.23
CA ALA A 283 -9.87 22.59 -1.40
C ALA A 283 -10.52 22.12 -0.08
N ASP A 284 -11.81 21.76 -0.14
CA ASP A 284 -12.54 21.11 0.95
C ASP A 284 -12.12 19.64 1.09
N ILE A 285 -11.92 18.94 -0.03
CA ILE A 285 -11.47 17.55 -0.08
C ILE A 285 -10.16 17.47 -0.85
N VAL A 286 -9.12 16.93 -0.22
CA VAL A 286 -7.82 16.67 -0.85
C VAL A 286 -7.61 15.18 -0.98
N VAL A 287 -7.37 14.73 -2.21
CA VAL A 287 -7.06 13.33 -2.51
C VAL A 287 -5.55 13.16 -2.66
N VAL A 288 -4.97 12.30 -1.83
CA VAL A 288 -3.53 12.00 -1.78
C VAL A 288 -3.29 10.49 -1.78
N ASN A 289 -2.05 10.07 -1.99
CA ASN A 289 -1.65 8.70 -1.65
C ASN A 289 -1.11 8.62 -0.21
N HIS A 290 -1.01 7.41 0.33
CA HIS A 290 -0.44 7.17 1.68
C HIS A 290 0.97 7.73 1.83
N HIS A 291 1.76 7.64 0.77
CA HIS A 291 3.14 8.10 0.74
C HIS A 291 3.23 9.62 1.01
N LEU A 292 2.43 10.42 0.31
CA LEU A 292 2.43 11.87 0.47
C LEU A 292 1.88 12.30 1.83
N PHE A 293 0.92 11.54 2.37
CA PHE A 293 0.40 11.78 3.72
C PHE A 293 1.50 11.60 4.78
N PHE A 294 2.28 10.52 4.74
CA PHE A 294 3.39 10.32 5.68
C PHE A 294 4.53 11.32 5.45
N ALA A 295 4.78 11.73 4.20
CA ALA A 295 5.74 12.79 3.91
C ALA A 295 5.34 14.13 4.57
N ASP A 296 4.05 14.49 4.57
CA ASP A 296 3.54 15.68 5.25
C ASP A 296 3.74 15.60 6.78
N ILE A 297 3.46 14.44 7.37
CA ILE A 297 3.71 14.19 8.80
C ILE A 297 5.19 14.43 9.16
N MET A 298 6.12 13.90 8.38
CA MET A 298 7.56 14.06 8.64
C MET A 298 8.02 15.51 8.51
N LEU A 299 7.44 16.27 7.58
CA LEU A 299 7.75 17.69 7.42
C LEU A 299 7.22 18.52 8.60
N ARG A 300 6.05 18.17 9.15
CA ARG A 300 5.51 18.83 10.36
C ARG A 300 6.39 18.59 11.58
N ASP A 301 6.89 17.37 11.77
CA ASP A 301 7.78 17.03 12.89
C ASP A 301 9.12 17.78 12.84
N THR A 302 9.58 18.15 11.64
CA THR A 302 10.81 18.94 11.45
C THR A 302 10.59 20.45 11.46
N GLY A 303 9.34 20.91 11.68
CA GLY A 303 8.99 22.34 11.68
C GLY A 303 9.00 23.00 10.30
N MET A 304 8.99 22.21 9.22
CA MET A 304 8.97 22.69 7.84
C MET A 304 7.53 22.99 7.35
N ALA A 305 7.43 23.68 6.21
CA ALA A 305 6.15 24.05 5.61
C ALA A 305 5.26 22.84 5.28
N GLU A 306 3.99 22.91 5.69
CA GLU A 306 2.98 21.86 5.49
C GLU A 306 2.63 21.70 4.01
N LEU A 307 2.56 20.45 3.53
CA LEU A 307 2.12 20.12 2.17
C LEU A 307 0.60 20.04 2.10
N LEU A 308 -0.02 19.50 3.14
CA LEU A 308 -1.45 19.23 3.21
C LEU A 308 -2.15 20.24 4.12
N PRO A 309 -3.43 20.55 3.87
CA PRO A 309 -4.20 21.40 4.77
C PRO A 309 -4.44 20.70 6.11
N THR A 310 -4.61 21.49 7.17
CA THR A 310 -5.17 20.98 8.42
C THR A 310 -6.60 20.51 8.17
N ALA A 311 -6.85 19.22 8.41
CA ALA A 311 -8.11 18.57 8.13
C ALA A 311 -8.84 18.15 9.40
N ASN A 312 -10.18 18.25 9.38
CA ASN A 312 -11.07 17.76 10.44
C ASN A 312 -11.28 16.25 10.34
N THR A 313 -11.16 15.69 9.14
CA THR A 313 -11.34 14.26 8.87
C THR A 313 -10.20 13.73 8.00
N ILE A 314 -9.61 12.61 8.40
CA ILE A 314 -8.66 11.85 7.60
C ILE A 314 -9.26 10.47 7.32
N ILE A 315 -9.39 10.14 6.05
CA ILE A 315 -9.89 8.86 5.57
C ILE A 315 -8.75 8.13 4.88
N PHE A 316 -8.39 6.97 5.40
CA PHE A 316 -7.46 6.05 4.75
C PHE A 316 -8.24 4.95 4.07
N ASP A 317 -8.20 4.97 2.74
CA ASP A 317 -8.69 3.91 1.89
C ASP A 317 -7.55 2.96 1.51
N GLU A 318 -7.83 1.67 1.42
CA GLU A 318 -6.80 0.61 1.36
C GLU A 318 -5.81 0.66 2.54
N ALA A 319 -6.35 0.94 3.72
CA ALA A 319 -5.60 1.14 4.96
C ALA A 319 -4.70 -0.04 5.37
N HIS A 320 -4.86 -1.21 4.74
CA HIS A 320 -3.99 -2.38 4.93
C HIS A 320 -2.54 -2.13 4.49
N GLN A 321 -2.30 -1.19 3.56
CA GLN A 321 -0.96 -0.81 3.10
C GLN A 321 -0.25 0.19 4.02
N LEU A 322 -0.97 0.80 4.97
CA LEU A 322 -0.40 1.84 5.84
C LEU A 322 0.79 1.40 6.68
N PRO A 323 0.78 0.23 7.35
CA PRO A 323 1.91 -0.16 8.19
C PRO A 323 3.23 -0.24 7.41
N GLU A 324 3.18 -0.84 6.21
CA GLU A 324 4.35 -0.95 5.32
C GLU A 324 4.75 0.41 4.76
N THR A 325 3.80 1.22 4.29
CA THR A 325 4.10 2.57 3.79
C THR A 325 4.73 3.44 4.89
N ALA A 326 4.18 3.42 6.09
CA ALA A 326 4.71 4.15 7.24
C ALA A 326 6.16 3.73 7.54
N THR A 327 6.44 2.42 7.50
CA THR A 327 7.77 1.86 7.76
C THR A 327 8.82 2.45 6.81
N LEU A 328 8.48 2.59 5.52
CA LEU A 328 9.36 3.19 4.52
C LEU A 328 9.61 4.69 4.75
N PHE A 329 8.61 5.45 5.18
CA PHE A 329 8.74 6.91 5.37
C PHE A 329 9.39 7.33 6.67
N PHE A 330 9.18 6.55 7.73
CA PHE A 330 9.81 6.80 9.03
C PHE A 330 11.22 6.19 9.11
N GLY A 331 11.64 5.46 8.06
CA GLY A 331 13.02 5.01 7.89
C GLY A 331 13.87 6.01 7.09
N GLU A 332 15.17 5.87 7.23
CA GLU A 332 16.17 6.57 6.43
C GLU A 332 16.70 5.63 5.35
N THR A 333 16.84 6.12 4.11
CA THR A 333 17.41 5.37 3.00
C THR A 333 18.51 6.18 2.35
N LEU A 334 19.67 5.55 2.16
CA LEU A 334 20.82 6.09 1.45
C LEU A 334 21.15 5.19 0.25
N SER A 335 21.10 5.72 -0.97
CA SER A 335 21.40 4.99 -2.19
C SER A 335 22.66 5.51 -2.86
N THR A 336 23.49 4.60 -3.38
CA THR A 336 24.65 4.97 -4.22
C THR A 336 24.26 5.82 -5.43
N THR A 337 23.03 5.69 -5.93
CA THR A 337 22.47 6.51 -7.02
C THR A 337 22.43 8.00 -6.67
N GLN A 338 22.13 8.35 -5.41
CA GLN A 338 22.03 9.75 -4.98
C GLN A 338 23.38 10.47 -5.09
N PHE A 339 24.48 9.75 -4.85
CA PHE A 339 25.85 10.24 -5.02
C PHE A 339 26.22 10.38 -6.50
N LEU A 340 25.85 9.41 -7.35
CA LEU A 340 26.07 9.49 -8.80
C LEU A 340 25.33 10.69 -9.42
N GLU A 341 24.08 10.91 -9.02
CA GLU A 341 23.30 12.07 -9.45
C GLU A 341 23.93 13.37 -8.93
N LEU A 342 24.46 13.38 -7.71
CA LEU A 342 25.00 14.60 -7.10
C LEU A 342 26.33 14.97 -7.73
N ALA A 343 27.17 13.98 -8.04
CA ALA A 343 28.38 14.15 -8.82
C ALA A 343 28.06 14.78 -10.19
N ARG A 344 27.08 14.21 -10.92
CA ARG A 344 26.66 14.71 -12.23
C ARG A 344 26.14 16.14 -12.17
N ASP A 345 25.24 16.42 -11.22
CA ASP A 345 24.66 17.76 -11.04
C ASP A 345 25.75 18.77 -10.65
N SER A 346 26.63 18.42 -9.71
CA SER A 346 27.73 19.28 -9.27
C SER A 346 28.73 19.57 -10.39
N VAL A 347 29.04 18.59 -11.25
CA VAL A 347 29.89 18.82 -12.43
C VAL A 347 29.23 19.78 -13.40
N ALA A 348 27.95 19.59 -13.70
CA ALA A 348 27.23 20.44 -14.64
C ALA A 348 27.12 21.89 -14.14
N GLU A 349 26.71 22.09 -12.89
CA GLU A 349 26.58 23.43 -12.29
C GLU A 349 27.95 24.09 -12.08
N GLY A 350 28.94 23.31 -11.63
CA GLY A 350 30.31 23.78 -11.43
C GLY A 350 30.97 24.26 -12.73
N LEU A 351 30.81 23.52 -13.84
CA LEU A 351 31.31 23.96 -15.15
C LEU A 351 30.53 25.15 -15.71
N GLY A 352 29.25 25.30 -15.37
CA GLY A 352 28.42 26.43 -15.80
C GLY A 352 28.74 27.74 -15.08
N HIS A 353 29.01 27.69 -13.78
CA HIS A 353 29.09 28.89 -12.92
C HIS A 353 30.44 29.12 -12.25
N ALA A 354 31.30 28.09 -12.16
CA ALA A 354 32.55 28.13 -11.39
C ALA A 354 33.71 27.35 -12.08
N ARG A 355 33.76 27.39 -13.42
CA ARG A 355 34.64 26.54 -14.24
C ARG A 355 36.12 26.60 -13.88
N GLU A 356 36.64 27.79 -13.60
CA GLU A 356 38.08 28.02 -13.39
C GLU A 356 38.52 27.85 -11.92
N SER A 357 37.58 27.60 -11.00
CA SER A 357 37.84 27.62 -9.56
C SER A 357 38.16 26.24 -8.98
N VAL A 358 37.60 25.18 -9.57
CA VAL A 358 37.70 23.80 -9.07
C VAL A 358 37.74 22.85 -10.27
N ASP A 359 38.51 21.77 -10.16
CA ASP A 359 38.46 20.66 -11.13
C ASP A 359 37.23 19.77 -10.87
N TRP A 360 36.06 20.28 -11.27
CA TRP A 360 34.77 19.62 -11.05
C TRP A 360 34.70 18.23 -11.67
N VAL A 361 35.27 18.05 -12.87
CA VAL A 361 35.26 16.77 -13.59
C VAL A 361 36.01 15.72 -12.80
N LYS A 362 37.17 16.06 -12.23
CA LYS A 362 37.92 15.15 -11.36
C LYS A 362 37.12 14.77 -10.12
N LEU A 363 36.60 15.75 -9.36
CA LEU A 363 35.82 15.49 -8.14
C LEU A 363 34.57 14.64 -8.41
N GLY A 364 33.85 14.94 -9.49
CA GLY A 364 32.68 14.16 -9.90
C GLY A 364 33.07 12.72 -10.22
N SER A 365 34.15 12.52 -11.00
CA SER A 365 34.60 11.18 -11.38
C SER A 365 35.12 10.35 -10.22
N THR A 366 35.79 10.96 -9.22
CA THR A 366 36.27 10.23 -8.03
C THR A 366 35.11 9.82 -7.12
N LEU A 367 34.12 10.70 -6.93
CA LEU A 367 32.89 10.36 -6.21
C LEU A 367 32.09 9.25 -6.93
N GLU A 368 31.94 9.35 -8.25
CA GLU A 368 31.27 8.31 -9.03
C GLU A 368 31.96 6.95 -8.91
N ARG A 369 33.29 6.93 -8.90
CA ARG A 369 34.07 5.70 -8.70
C ARG A 369 33.84 5.14 -7.31
N ALA A 370 33.97 5.95 -6.25
CA ALA A 370 33.78 5.49 -4.87
C ALA A 370 32.35 4.93 -4.65
N ALA A 371 31.32 5.57 -5.21
CA ALA A 371 29.95 5.08 -5.13
C ALA A 371 29.74 3.73 -5.86
N ARG A 372 30.48 3.48 -6.95
CA ARG A 372 30.48 2.18 -7.65
C ARG A 372 31.28 1.12 -6.89
N ASP A 373 32.35 1.51 -6.20
CA ASP A 373 33.16 0.60 -5.39
C ASP A 373 32.35 0.02 -4.22
N VAL A 374 31.44 0.81 -3.62
CA VAL A 374 30.46 0.30 -2.63
C VAL A 374 29.60 -0.83 -3.22
N ARG A 375 29.21 -0.74 -4.49
CA ARG A 375 28.48 -1.84 -5.16
C ARG A 375 29.35 -3.06 -5.39
N LEU A 376 30.64 -2.90 -5.68
CA LEU A 376 31.59 -3.99 -5.87
C LEU A 376 31.92 -4.75 -4.58
N ALA A 377 31.56 -4.21 -3.41
CA ALA A 377 31.66 -4.93 -2.14
C ALA A 377 30.77 -6.18 -2.06
N PHE A 378 29.77 -6.30 -2.93
CA PHE A 378 28.83 -7.42 -2.98
C PHE A 378 29.00 -8.23 -4.26
N LYS A 379 29.01 -9.56 -4.14
CA LYS A 379 29.18 -10.46 -5.30
C LYS A 379 27.85 -10.73 -6.00
N GLU A 380 26.76 -10.70 -5.25
CA GLU A 380 25.41 -10.97 -5.70
C GLU A 380 24.80 -9.77 -6.44
N ASP A 381 24.00 -10.05 -7.47
CA ASP A 381 23.27 -9.01 -8.22
C ASP A 381 21.97 -8.58 -7.57
N SER A 382 21.43 -9.38 -6.65
CA SER A 382 20.25 -9.03 -5.89
C SER A 382 20.25 -9.76 -4.55
N VAL A 383 20.35 -9.02 -3.45
CA VAL A 383 20.28 -9.58 -2.09
C VAL A 383 19.76 -8.53 -1.11
N ARG A 384 19.03 -9.00 -0.09
CA ARG A 384 18.66 -8.22 1.10
C ARG A 384 19.33 -8.83 2.32
N LEU A 385 20.01 -8.02 3.12
CA LEU A 385 20.79 -8.48 4.26
C LEU A 385 20.59 -7.54 5.46
N SER A 386 20.52 -8.09 6.66
CA SER A 386 20.69 -7.30 7.89
C SER A 386 22.15 -6.91 8.04
N ILE A 387 22.45 -5.72 8.56
CA ILE A 387 23.84 -5.32 8.79
C ILE A 387 24.56 -6.28 9.75
N GLY A 388 23.83 -6.88 10.68
CA GLY A 388 24.36 -7.85 11.64
C GLY A 388 24.82 -9.17 11.00
N GLN A 389 24.42 -9.46 9.76
CA GLN A 389 24.87 -10.63 9.00
C GLN A 389 26.24 -10.42 8.33
N LEU A 390 26.73 -9.18 8.28
CA LEU A 390 28.03 -8.87 7.67
C LEU A 390 29.17 -9.05 8.69
N PRO A 391 30.29 -9.67 8.28
CA PRO A 391 31.47 -9.74 9.13
C PRO A 391 32.15 -8.35 9.24
N ASP A 392 32.94 -8.15 10.29
CA ASP A 392 33.62 -6.86 10.56
C ASP A 392 34.61 -6.46 9.47
N ASP A 393 35.21 -7.45 8.81
CA ASP A 393 36.16 -7.26 7.71
C ASP A 393 35.48 -7.20 6.34
N HIS A 394 34.15 -7.09 6.28
CA HIS A 394 33.43 -6.98 5.02
C HIS A 394 33.91 -5.74 4.24
N PRO A 395 34.17 -5.86 2.91
CA PRO A 395 34.71 -4.76 2.09
C PRO A 395 33.78 -3.54 1.98
N LEU A 396 32.56 -3.62 2.50
CA LEU A 396 31.60 -2.51 2.55
C LEU A 396 32.14 -1.33 3.35
N PHE A 397 32.64 -1.56 4.57
CA PHE A 397 33.02 -0.47 5.47
C PHE A 397 34.19 0.36 4.92
N PRO A 398 35.30 -0.25 4.43
CA PRO A 398 36.36 0.50 3.76
C PRO A 398 35.89 1.25 2.50
N ALA A 399 34.93 0.67 1.76
CA ALA A 399 34.35 1.33 0.59
C ALA A 399 33.48 2.55 0.99
N LEU A 400 32.74 2.46 2.10
CA LEU A 400 31.97 3.57 2.64
C LEU A 400 32.86 4.68 3.21
N GLU A 401 33.96 4.34 3.88
CA GLU A 401 34.97 5.31 4.34
C GLU A 401 35.60 6.06 3.15
N THR A 402 35.93 5.33 2.07
CA THR A 402 36.46 5.94 0.83
C THR A 402 35.41 6.85 0.19
N LEU A 403 34.14 6.42 0.16
CA LEU A 403 33.03 7.23 -0.34
C LEU A 403 32.86 8.51 0.48
N GLU A 404 32.90 8.42 1.81
CA GLU A 404 32.81 9.57 2.72
C GLU A 404 33.94 10.58 2.46
N ALA A 405 35.19 10.12 2.35
CA ALA A 405 36.33 10.99 2.10
C ALA A 405 36.24 11.74 0.75
N GLU A 406 35.88 11.05 -0.34
CA GLU A 406 35.70 11.68 -1.66
C GLU A 406 34.48 12.62 -1.68
N PHE A 407 33.44 12.26 -0.92
CA PHE A 407 32.24 13.06 -0.81
C PHE A 407 32.47 14.36 -0.02
N ASP A 408 33.28 14.31 1.04
CA ASP A 408 33.71 15.49 1.80
C ASP A 408 34.51 16.48 0.94
N ALA A 409 35.35 15.96 0.03
CA ALA A 409 36.10 16.78 -0.91
C ALA A 409 35.17 17.54 -1.88
N LEU A 410 34.16 16.86 -2.45
CA LEU A 410 33.16 17.51 -3.30
C LEU A 410 32.35 18.54 -2.51
N THR A 411 31.92 18.20 -1.28
CA THR A 411 31.12 19.08 -0.43
C THR A 411 31.88 20.34 -0.06
N SER A 412 33.18 20.23 0.23
CA SER A 412 34.05 21.37 0.51
C SER A 412 34.18 22.29 -0.71
N ALA A 413 34.32 21.72 -1.91
CA ALA A 413 34.34 22.50 -3.15
C ALA A 413 33.02 23.23 -3.42
N LEU A 414 31.88 22.55 -3.22
CA LEU A 414 30.55 23.17 -3.32
C LEU A 414 30.40 24.32 -2.32
N ALA A 415 30.83 24.13 -1.07
CA ALA A 415 30.78 25.16 -0.03
C ALA A 415 31.56 26.41 -0.42
N GLY A 416 32.74 26.26 -1.01
CA GLY A 416 33.56 27.39 -1.47
C GLY A 416 32.97 28.18 -2.65
N GLN A 417 31.99 27.62 -3.37
CA GLN A 417 31.43 28.23 -4.59
C GLN A 417 29.91 28.48 -4.50
N ALA A 418 29.26 28.20 -3.37
CA ALA A 418 27.81 28.27 -3.20
C ALA A 418 27.23 29.66 -3.48
N GLU A 419 27.97 30.73 -3.19
CA GLU A 419 27.52 32.11 -3.43
C GLU A 419 27.49 32.50 -4.91
N ARG A 420 28.14 31.71 -5.79
CA ARG A 420 28.21 32.04 -7.23
C ARG A 420 26.92 31.73 -7.98
N ALA A 421 26.16 30.73 -7.53
CA ALA A 421 24.93 30.31 -8.16
C ALA A 421 24.06 29.53 -7.18
N GLU A 422 22.75 29.82 -7.19
CA GLU A 422 21.80 29.12 -6.32
C GLU A 422 21.76 27.61 -6.59
N SER A 423 21.99 27.19 -7.83
CA SER A 423 22.08 25.78 -8.18
C SER A 423 23.26 25.06 -7.51
N ILE A 424 24.39 25.74 -7.29
CA ILE A 424 25.53 25.22 -6.51
C ILE A 424 25.14 25.17 -5.02
N GLY A 425 24.48 26.22 -4.51
CA GLY A 425 23.92 26.24 -3.15
C GLY A 425 22.96 25.07 -2.88
N ALA A 426 22.11 24.73 -3.85
CA ALA A 426 21.23 23.57 -3.79
C ALA A 426 22.00 22.24 -3.75
N CYS A 427 23.03 22.07 -4.59
CA CYS A 427 23.92 20.91 -4.52
C CYS A 427 24.59 20.78 -3.15
N LEU A 428 25.05 21.89 -2.54
CA LEU A 428 25.65 21.88 -1.21
C LEU A 428 24.67 21.46 -0.11
N ARG A 429 23.43 21.98 -0.13
CA ARG A 429 22.41 21.61 0.86
C ARG A 429 22.15 20.11 0.82
N ARG A 430 21.93 19.57 -0.38
CA ARG A 430 21.78 18.14 -0.62
C ARG A 430 23.02 17.33 -0.21
N ALA A 431 24.22 17.85 -0.44
CA ALA A 431 25.44 17.17 -0.03
C ALA A 431 25.51 17.01 1.50
N ARG A 432 25.21 18.08 2.24
CA ARG A 432 25.19 18.06 3.72
C ARG A 432 24.13 17.12 4.30
N GLU A 433 22.95 17.06 3.68
CA GLU A 433 21.91 16.11 4.09
C GLU A 433 22.40 14.66 3.96
N LEU A 434 23.02 14.31 2.82
CA LEU A 434 23.57 12.97 2.59
C LEU A 434 24.75 12.65 3.51
N GLN A 435 25.60 13.63 3.87
CA GLN A 435 26.70 13.43 4.82
C GLN A 435 26.19 12.99 6.20
N GLY A 436 25.12 13.64 6.68
CA GLY A 436 24.51 13.30 7.98
C GLY A 436 24.02 11.85 8.03
N VAL A 437 23.43 11.36 6.94
CA VAL A 437 22.96 9.97 6.85
C VAL A 437 24.14 9.00 6.68
N LEU A 438 25.12 9.32 5.82
CA LEU A 438 26.28 8.46 5.55
C LEU A 438 27.12 8.18 6.81
N ALA A 439 27.29 9.17 7.69
CA ALA A 439 28.02 9.02 8.95
C ALA A 439 27.43 7.92 9.87
N GLY A 440 26.12 7.63 9.76
CA GLY A 440 25.48 6.54 10.49
C GLY A 440 25.83 5.13 9.98
N TRP A 441 26.45 5.02 8.80
CA TRP A 441 26.72 3.77 8.09
C TRP A 441 28.19 3.36 8.01
N THR A 442 29.10 4.26 8.35
CA THR A 442 30.55 3.96 8.39
C THR A 442 30.95 3.15 9.63
N THR A 443 30.03 2.96 10.58
CA THR A 443 30.25 2.15 11.78
C THR A 443 29.84 0.67 11.57
N PRO A 444 30.69 -0.30 11.97
CA PRO A 444 30.36 -1.73 11.97
C PRO A 444 29.10 -2.08 12.78
N PRO A 445 28.51 -3.27 12.59
CA PRO A 445 27.34 -3.71 13.35
C PRO A 445 27.66 -3.87 14.84
N THR A 446 26.78 -3.35 15.67
CA THR A 446 26.81 -3.48 17.14
C THR A 446 26.53 -4.92 17.58
N GLU A 447 26.91 -5.28 18.82
CA GLU A 447 26.61 -6.61 19.39
C GLU A 447 25.10 -6.92 19.39
N THR A 448 24.26 -5.91 19.61
CA THR A 448 22.80 -6.03 19.57
C THR A 448 22.30 -6.37 18.16
N GLU A 449 22.87 -5.75 17.13
CA GLU A 449 22.52 -6.02 15.73
C GLU A 449 22.97 -7.42 15.28
N ARG A 450 24.13 -7.89 15.76
CA ARG A 450 24.56 -9.28 15.50
C ARG A 450 23.67 -10.29 16.20
N ALA A 451 23.36 -10.07 17.48
CA ALA A 451 22.46 -10.94 18.22
C ALA A 451 21.07 -11.01 17.57
N ALA A 452 20.59 -9.92 16.96
CA ALA A 452 19.36 -9.92 16.18
C ALA A 452 19.49 -10.66 14.82
N ALA A 453 20.65 -10.62 14.18
CA ALA A 453 20.90 -11.38 12.94
C ALA A 453 21.04 -12.90 13.18
N ASP A 454 21.62 -13.30 14.32
CA ASP A 454 21.90 -14.70 14.67
C ASP A 454 20.71 -15.43 15.35
N ALA A 455 19.66 -14.71 15.76
CA ALA A 455 18.53 -15.21 16.56
C ALA A 455 17.58 -16.22 15.85
N ALA A 456 18.02 -16.84 14.75
CA ALA A 456 17.50 -18.14 14.33
C ALA A 456 17.85 -19.26 15.35
N SER A 457 18.78 -19.03 16.29
CA SER A 457 19.04 -19.91 17.44
C SER A 457 18.53 -19.30 18.74
N ALA A 458 17.60 -20.01 19.39
CA ALA A 458 17.02 -19.69 20.70
C ALA A 458 18.09 -19.48 21.79
N ASP A 459 17.90 -18.47 22.64
CA ASP A 459 18.53 -18.24 23.98
C ASP A 459 19.21 -16.87 24.21
N ALA A 460 18.79 -15.79 23.53
CA ALA A 460 19.14 -14.43 23.95
C ALA A 460 18.24 -13.96 25.12
N LYS A 461 18.84 -13.63 26.27
CA LYS A 461 18.16 -13.10 27.47
C LYS A 461 17.31 -11.87 27.13
N ALA A 462 16.08 -11.86 27.67
CA ALA A 462 15.07 -10.84 27.47
C ALA A 462 15.42 -9.51 28.15
N GLU A 463 16.17 -8.64 27.48
CA GLU A 463 16.05 -7.20 27.71
C GLU A 463 14.83 -6.66 26.96
N ARG A 464 14.13 -5.70 27.58
CA ARG A 464 12.94 -5.07 26.99
C ARG A 464 13.36 -4.33 25.72
N ALA A 465 12.89 -4.80 24.56
CA ALA A 465 13.08 -4.12 23.28
C ALA A 465 12.61 -2.66 23.38
N ASP A 466 13.49 -1.72 23.01
CA ASP A 466 13.18 -0.30 22.96
C ASP A 466 12.09 -0.08 21.88
N PRO A 467 10.95 0.56 22.20
CA PRO A 467 9.95 0.92 21.19
C PRO A 467 10.51 1.77 20.02
N ASN A 468 11.63 2.44 20.22
CA ASN A 468 12.36 3.22 19.23
C ASN A 468 13.54 2.45 18.59
N GLU A 469 13.64 1.13 18.81
CA GLU A 469 14.66 0.30 18.18
C GLU A 469 14.57 0.43 16.65
N LYS A 470 15.71 0.76 16.03
CA LYS A 470 15.87 0.88 14.59
C LYS A 470 16.64 -0.33 14.06
N VAL A 471 16.32 -0.75 12.84
CA VAL A 471 16.95 -1.89 12.17
C VAL A 471 17.71 -1.37 10.96
N ARG A 472 19.02 -1.60 10.93
CA ARG A 472 19.88 -1.34 9.77
C ARG A 472 19.95 -2.56 8.86
N TRP A 473 19.61 -2.37 7.58
CA TRP A 473 19.65 -3.41 6.57
C TRP A 473 20.04 -2.85 5.20
N ILE A 474 20.47 -3.74 4.30
CA ILE A 474 21.07 -3.40 3.02
C ILE A 474 20.31 -4.13 1.92
N GLU A 475 20.03 -3.40 0.84
CA GLU A 475 19.47 -3.93 -0.40
C GLU A 475 20.44 -3.70 -1.55
N VAL A 476 20.86 -4.78 -2.20
CA VAL A 476 21.77 -4.77 -3.33
C VAL A 476 20.96 -5.05 -4.60
N PHE A 477 21.20 -4.24 -5.62
CA PHE A 477 20.71 -4.42 -6.98
C PHE A 477 21.88 -4.51 -7.95
N ALA A 478 21.64 -4.91 -9.20
CA ALA A 478 22.68 -5.11 -10.20
C ALA A 478 23.69 -3.94 -10.31
N HIS A 479 23.24 -2.70 -10.15
CA HIS A 479 24.08 -1.50 -10.31
C HIS A 479 24.12 -0.56 -9.10
N THR A 480 23.35 -0.83 -8.05
CA THR A 480 23.15 0.13 -6.95
C THR A 480 23.07 -0.59 -5.62
N VAL A 481 23.52 0.06 -4.56
CA VAL A 481 23.31 -0.38 -3.17
C VAL A 481 22.44 0.64 -2.48
N GLN A 482 21.51 0.15 -1.66
CA GLN A 482 20.68 0.96 -0.78
C GLN A 482 20.91 0.50 0.66
N LEU A 483 21.19 1.46 1.52
CA LEU A 483 21.36 1.29 2.95
C LEU A 483 20.11 1.85 3.61
N HIS A 484 19.47 1.05 4.46
CA HIS A 484 18.17 1.37 5.04
C HIS A 484 18.22 1.27 6.56
N GLU A 485 17.81 2.32 7.25
CA GLU A 485 17.60 2.32 8.69
C GLU A 485 16.10 2.48 8.94
N THR A 486 15.45 1.47 9.50
CA THR A 486 13.99 1.41 9.55
C THR A 486 13.50 1.23 10.99
N PRO A 487 12.49 2.00 11.47
CA PRO A 487 11.94 1.79 12.78
C PRO A 487 11.24 0.42 12.87
N LEU A 488 11.50 -0.29 13.96
CA LEU A 488 10.91 -1.60 14.21
C LEU A 488 9.37 -1.53 14.30
N SER A 489 8.85 -0.43 14.85
CA SER A 489 7.42 -0.16 15.00
C SER A 489 7.05 1.28 14.63
N VAL A 490 5.99 1.42 13.85
CA VAL A 490 5.42 2.73 13.47
C VAL A 490 4.35 3.21 14.46
N ALA A 491 3.88 2.32 15.33
CA ALA A 491 2.81 2.60 16.29
C ALA A 491 3.08 3.81 17.20
N PRO A 492 4.28 3.98 17.81
CA PRO A 492 4.55 5.14 18.67
C PRO A 492 4.53 6.45 17.90
N ILE A 493 5.09 6.45 16.69
CA ILE A 493 5.17 7.63 15.82
C ILE A 493 3.76 8.06 15.41
N PHE A 494 2.95 7.11 14.95
CA PHE A 494 1.59 7.37 14.52
C PHE A 494 0.68 7.80 15.69
N ALA A 495 0.83 7.18 16.87
CA ALA A 495 0.10 7.56 18.07
C ALA A 495 0.41 9.00 18.51
N LYS A 496 1.67 9.42 18.44
CA LYS A 496 2.10 10.81 18.72
C LYS A 496 1.41 11.80 17.77
N GLN A 497 1.36 11.50 16.48
CA GLN A 497 0.69 12.35 15.48
C GLN A 497 -0.81 12.47 15.73
N ARG A 498 -1.44 11.38 16.19
CA ARG A 498 -2.86 11.36 16.54
C ARG A 498 -3.20 12.12 17.81
N ALA A 499 -2.25 12.28 18.73
CA ALA A 499 -2.44 12.97 20.01
C ALA A 499 -2.54 14.50 19.88
N GLY A 500 -2.31 15.05 18.68
CA GLY A 500 -2.45 16.48 18.39
C GLY A 500 -3.91 16.95 18.30
N VAL A 501 -4.19 17.79 17.30
CA VAL A 501 -5.53 18.41 17.13
C VAL A 501 -6.62 17.34 16.94
N PRO A 502 -7.72 17.38 17.74
CA PRO A 502 -8.85 16.47 17.59
C PRO A 502 -9.36 16.44 16.16
N ARG A 503 -9.32 15.27 15.53
CA ARG A 503 -9.82 15.01 14.19
C ARG A 503 -10.36 13.59 14.08
N ALA A 504 -11.25 13.35 13.12
CA ALA A 504 -11.78 12.02 12.85
C ALA A 504 -10.79 11.20 12.02
N TRP A 505 -10.56 9.95 12.42
CA TRP A 505 -9.65 9.02 11.75
C TRP A 505 -10.42 7.79 11.27
N ILE A 506 -10.58 7.64 9.96
CA ILE A 506 -11.30 6.53 9.36
C ILE A 506 -10.32 5.62 8.62
N PHE A 507 -10.22 4.36 9.01
CA PHE A 507 -9.40 3.35 8.37
C PHE A 507 -10.32 2.34 7.69
N THR A 508 -10.24 2.21 6.37
CA THR A 508 -11.08 1.27 5.64
C THR A 508 -10.33 0.52 4.55
N SER A 509 -10.64 -0.76 4.42
CA SER A 509 -10.07 -1.66 3.41
C SER A 509 -10.94 -2.91 3.31
N ALA A 510 -10.84 -3.65 2.20
CA ALA A 510 -11.52 -4.94 2.07
C ALA A 510 -10.97 -6.02 3.01
N THR A 511 -9.75 -5.82 3.52
CA THR A 511 -9.04 -6.81 4.34
C THR A 511 -8.23 -6.10 5.42
N LEU A 512 -8.73 -6.10 6.66
CA LEU A 512 -8.03 -5.53 7.84
C LEU A 512 -8.02 -6.51 9.02
N SER A 513 -8.83 -7.55 8.98
CA SER A 513 -9.09 -8.45 10.08
C SER A 513 -8.87 -9.92 9.70
N VAL A 514 -8.52 -10.72 10.72
CA VAL A 514 -8.50 -12.18 10.62
C VAL A 514 -9.69 -12.70 11.41
N ARG A 515 -10.70 -13.25 10.72
CA ARG A 515 -11.99 -13.65 11.33
C ARG A 515 -12.68 -12.52 12.12
N GLY A 516 -12.59 -11.27 11.64
CA GLY A 516 -13.19 -10.12 12.31
C GLY A 516 -12.40 -9.58 13.50
N ASP A 517 -11.22 -10.14 13.80
CA ASP A 517 -10.30 -9.61 14.81
C ASP A 517 -9.36 -8.55 14.19
N PHE A 518 -9.46 -7.31 14.69
CA PHE A 518 -8.67 -6.15 14.27
C PHE A 518 -7.46 -5.87 15.17
N THR A 519 -7.26 -6.67 16.23
CA THR A 519 -6.19 -6.44 17.21
C THR A 519 -4.82 -6.36 16.57
N HIS A 520 -4.57 -7.19 15.54
CA HIS A 520 -3.31 -7.18 14.79
C HIS A 520 -3.06 -5.84 14.09
N TYR A 521 -4.01 -5.38 13.28
CA TYR A 521 -3.91 -4.12 12.56
C TYR A 521 -3.86 -2.92 13.51
N ALA A 522 -4.70 -2.93 14.54
CA ALA A 522 -4.73 -1.88 15.55
C ALA A 522 -3.38 -1.78 16.28
N ALA A 523 -2.77 -2.90 16.68
CA ALA A 523 -1.46 -2.91 17.34
C ALA A 523 -0.33 -2.38 16.44
N GLN A 524 -0.30 -2.76 15.16
CA GLN A 524 0.71 -2.28 14.20
C GLN A 524 0.68 -0.76 14.02
N MET A 525 -0.51 -0.18 14.04
CA MET A 525 -0.73 1.25 13.83
C MET A 525 -0.85 2.06 15.14
N GLY A 526 -0.72 1.42 16.32
CA GLY A 526 -0.90 2.09 17.61
C GLY A 526 -2.33 2.58 17.87
N LEU A 527 -3.32 1.88 17.32
CA LEU A 527 -4.75 2.18 17.45
C LEU A 527 -5.41 1.28 18.51
N ASN A 528 -6.64 1.64 18.86
CA ASN A 528 -7.53 0.80 19.66
C ASN A 528 -8.59 0.15 18.76
N ALA A 529 -8.81 -1.16 18.90
CA ALA A 529 -9.82 -1.91 18.14
C ALA A 529 -11.27 -1.74 18.64
N LYS A 530 -11.53 -0.96 19.72
CA LYS A 530 -12.86 -0.73 20.33
C LYS A 530 -13.93 -0.36 19.28
N ARG A 531 -13.63 0.58 18.39
CA ARG A 531 -14.51 1.02 17.30
C ARG A 531 -14.15 0.35 15.98
N SER A 532 -14.31 -0.97 15.93
CA SER A 532 -14.08 -1.75 14.71
C SER A 532 -15.32 -2.51 14.24
N MET A 533 -15.49 -2.61 12.93
CA MET A 533 -16.60 -3.36 12.33
C MET A 533 -16.18 -4.08 11.05
N THR A 534 -16.85 -5.19 10.79
CA THR A 534 -16.70 -5.97 9.55
C THR A 534 -18.04 -5.95 8.84
N LEU A 535 -18.03 -5.56 7.57
CA LEU A 535 -19.19 -5.51 6.71
C LEU A 535 -19.00 -6.56 5.61
N PRO A 536 -19.86 -7.60 5.58
CA PRO A 536 -19.72 -8.68 4.61
C PRO A 536 -19.95 -8.16 3.19
N SER A 537 -19.33 -8.82 2.21
CA SER A 537 -19.62 -8.58 0.80
C SER A 537 -21.06 -9.02 0.48
N PRO A 538 -21.79 -8.32 -0.40
CA PRO A 538 -23.14 -8.68 -0.81
C PRO A 538 -23.19 -9.86 -1.79
N PHE A 539 -22.05 -10.35 -2.29
CA PHE A 539 -22.00 -11.38 -3.33
C PHE A 539 -22.27 -12.79 -2.80
N ASP A 540 -22.87 -13.63 -3.65
CA ASP A 540 -23.19 -15.03 -3.36
C ASP A 540 -22.03 -15.96 -3.72
N TYR A 541 -20.94 -15.87 -2.96
CA TYR A 541 -19.73 -16.68 -3.21
C TYR A 541 -19.95 -18.20 -3.32
N PRO A 542 -20.86 -18.84 -2.56
CA PRO A 542 -21.12 -20.27 -2.71
C PRO A 542 -21.57 -20.71 -4.11
N THR A 543 -22.31 -19.85 -4.83
CA THR A 543 -22.80 -20.12 -6.19
C THR A 543 -21.90 -19.52 -7.26
N GLN A 544 -21.32 -18.35 -6.97
CA GLN A 544 -20.48 -17.60 -7.89
C GLN A 544 -19.04 -18.11 -7.96
N GLY A 545 -18.52 -18.80 -6.94
CA GLY A 545 -17.10 -19.16 -6.95
C GLY A 545 -16.74 -20.52 -6.35
N LEU A 546 -15.67 -21.08 -6.91
CA LEU A 546 -15.12 -22.38 -6.52
C LEU A 546 -13.66 -22.22 -6.08
N LEU A 547 -13.35 -22.63 -4.86
CA LEU A 547 -11.98 -22.80 -4.36
C LEU A 547 -11.48 -24.20 -4.71
N TYR A 548 -10.49 -24.26 -5.61
CA TYR A 548 -9.84 -25.49 -6.05
C TYR A 548 -8.43 -25.61 -5.45
N VAL A 549 -8.15 -26.73 -4.80
CA VAL A 549 -6.81 -27.06 -4.28
C VAL A 549 -6.38 -28.43 -4.85
N PRO A 550 -5.44 -28.45 -5.81
CA PRO A 550 -4.98 -29.70 -6.41
C PRO A 550 -4.45 -30.72 -5.39
N ARG A 551 -4.50 -31.99 -5.78
CA ARG A 551 -3.87 -33.10 -5.02
C ARG A 551 -2.46 -33.35 -5.53
N ASN A 552 -1.65 -34.01 -4.71
CA ASN A 552 -0.35 -34.56 -5.09
C ASN A 552 0.68 -33.56 -5.63
N LEU A 553 0.53 -32.26 -5.32
CA LEU A 553 1.57 -31.28 -5.61
C LEU A 553 2.76 -31.50 -4.66
N PRO A 554 4.01 -31.34 -5.15
CA PRO A 554 5.18 -31.35 -4.29
C PRO A 554 5.14 -30.14 -3.34
N GLN A 555 5.96 -30.16 -2.29
CA GLN A 555 6.05 -29.01 -1.38
C GLN A 555 6.62 -27.78 -2.11
N PRO A 556 6.24 -26.55 -1.72
CA PRO A 556 6.73 -25.31 -2.35
C PRO A 556 8.26 -25.11 -2.35
N SER A 557 8.98 -25.83 -1.48
CA SER A 557 10.46 -25.84 -1.45
C SER A 557 11.10 -26.76 -2.49
N SER A 558 10.32 -27.60 -3.16
CA SER A 558 10.82 -28.53 -4.18
C SER A 558 11.23 -27.79 -5.46
N PRO A 559 12.37 -28.13 -6.08
CA PRO A 559 12.77 -27.60 -7.38
C PRO A 559 11.76 -27.87 -8.50
N MET A 560 10.97 -28.95 -8.38
CA MET A 560 9.96 -29.33 -9.37
C MET A 560 8.60 -28.64 -9.16
N PHE A 561 8.48 -27.79 -8.14
CA PHE A 561 7.19 -27.21 -7.75
C PHE A 561 6.55 -26.38 -8.85
N THR A 562 7.29 -25.42 -9.43
CA THR A 562 6.77 -24.53 -10.47
C THR A 562 6.26 -25.29 -11.70
N ASP A 563 6.96 -26.36 -12.08
CA ASP A 563 6.56 -27.18 -13.22
C ASP A 563 5.28 -27.97 -12.90
N ALA A 564 5.18 -28.56 -11.71
CA ALA A 564 3.98 -29.25 -11.26
C ALA A 564 2.77 -28.32 -11.11
N VAL A 565 2.99 -27.06 -10.68
CA VAL A 565 1.96 -26.02 -10.64
C VAL A 565 1.40 -25.74 -12.03
N PHE A 566 2.28 -25.57 -13.03
CA PHE A 566 1.86 -25.38 -14.42
C PHE A 566 1.04 -26.58 -14.91
N ASP A 567 1.55 -27.80 -14.71
CA ASP A 567 0.90 -29.02 -15.20
C ASP A 567 -0.50 -29.21 -14.57
N ALA A 568 -0.65 -28.85 -13.28
CA ALA A 568 -1.93 -28.89 -12.59
C ALA A 568 -2.90 -27.76 -13.00
N ALA A 569 -2.38 -26.58 -13.36
CA ALA A 569 -3.20 -25.43 -13.77
C ALA A 569 -3.69 -25.56 -15.22
N LEU A 570 -2.95 -26.25 -16.09
CA LEU A 570 -3.23 -26.32 -17.52
C LEU A 570 -4.66 -26.79 -17.87
N PRO A 571 -5.21 -27.86 -17.23
CA PRO A 571 -6.60 -28.26 -17.50
C PRO A 571 -7.64 -27.22 -17.06
N ALA A 572 -7.36 -26.45 -16.00
CA ALA A 572 -8.25 -25.39 -15.53
C ALA A 572 -8.20 -24.17 -16.47
N ILE A 573 -7.00 -23.82 -16.97
CA ILE A 573 -6.81 -22.77 -17.97
C ILE A 573 -7.59 -23.10 -19.25
N GLU A 574 -7.49 -24.35 -19.71
CA GLU A 574 -8.23 -24.83 -20.87
C GLU A 574 -9.75 -24.74 -20.66
N ALA A 575 -10.25 -25.19 -19.50
CA ALA A 575 -11.67 -25.14 -19.17
C ALA A 575 -12.23 -23.71 -19.05
N SER A 576 -11.40 -22.76 -18.59
CA SER A 576 -11.80 -21.35 -18.44
C SER A 576 -11.93 -20.59 -19.76
N GLY A 577 -11.33 -21.08 -20.85
CA GLY A 577 -11.37 -20.40 -22.16
C GLY A 577 -10.56 -19.11 -22.22
N GLY A 578 -9.63 -18.89 -21.29
CA GLY A 578 -8.91 -17.63 -21.10
C GLY A 578 -9.38 -16.87 -19.85
N GLY A 579 -9.05 -15.58 -19.75
CA GLY A 579 -9.44 -14.76 -18.59
C GLY A 579 -8.74 -15.22 -17.31
N VAL A 580 -7.44 -15.47 -17.40
CA VAL A 580 -6.65 -16.10 -16.34
C VAL A 580 -5.67 -15.12 -15.72
N PHE A 581 -5.68 -15.03 -14.39
CA PHE A 581 -4.58 -14.45 -13.62
C PHE A 581 -3.73 -15.53 -12.96
N MET A 582 -2.50 -15.69 -13.46
CA MET A 582 -1.49 -16.54 -12.88
C MET A 582 -0.61 -15.71 -11.94
N LEU A 583 -0.95 -15.74 -10.66
CA LEU A 583 -0.31 -14.99 -9.59
C LEU A 583 0.80 -15.81 -8.93
N CYS A 584 2.02 -15.53 -9.35
CA CYS A 584 3.23 -16.17 -8.84
C CYS A 584 3.77 -15.41 -7.64
N THR A 585 4.43 -16.12 -6.73
CA THR A 585 5.09 -15.52 -5.56
C THR A 585 6.55 -15.14 -5.80
N THR A 586 7.15 -15.54 -6.93
CA THR A 586 8.52 -15.20 -7.29
C THR A 586 8.62 -14.86 -8.78
N LEU A 587 9.56 -13.98 -9.14
CA LEU A 587 9.85 -13.65 -10.54
C LEU A 587 10.35 -14.87 -11.33
N ARG A 588 11.16 -15.73 -10.71
CA ARG A 588 11.61 -16.99 -11.32
C ARG A 588 10.43 -17.89 -11.76
N ALA A 589 9.35 -17.91 -10.98
CA ALA A 589 8.14 -18.65 -11.34
C ALA A 589 7.38 -17.97 -12.49
N VAL A 590 7.32 -16.63 -12.54
CA VAL A 590 6.76 -15.87 -13.67
C VAL A 590 7.48 -16.23 -14.97
N ASP A 591 8.81 -16.19 -14.98
CA ASP A 591 9.62 -16.50 -16.17
C ASP A 591 9.40 -17.96 -16.63
N ARG A 592 9.43 -18.90 -15.69
CA ARG A 592 9.27 -20.33 -15.99
C ARG A 592 7.87 -20.66 -16.51
N ILE A 593 6.83 -20.15 -15.87
CA ILE A 593 5.44 -20.41 -16.25
C ILE A 593 5.09 -19.72 -17.58
N SER A 594 5.55 -18.48 -17.78
CA SER A 594 5.30 -17.76 -19.04
C SER A 594 5.96 -18.44 -20.24
N ALA A 595 7.18 -18.98 -20.09
CA ALA A 595 7.83 -19.77 -21.13
C ALA A 595 7.01 -21.01 -21.50
N LYS A 596 6.60 -21.82 -20.51
CA LYS A 596 5.76 -23.02 -20.75
C LYS A 596 4.39 -22.68 -21.37
N LEU A 597 3.78 -21.57 -20.93
CA LEU A 597 2.51 -21.09 -21.50
C LEU A 597 2.68 -20.71 -22.98
N ARG A 598 3.77 -20.02 -23.33
CA ARG A 598 4.06 -19.63 -24.71
C ARG A 598 4.16 -20.86 -25.62
N ASP A 599 4.94 -21.85 -25.23
CA ASP A 599 5.10 -23.11 -25.97
C ASP A 599 3.76 -23.85 -26.11
N THR A 600 2.94 -23.84 -25.06
CA THR A 600 1.65 -24.55 -25.05
C THR A 600 0.59 -23.85 -25.89
N ILE A 601 0.53 -22.52 -25.83
CA ILE A 601 -0.37 -21.70 -26.65
C ILE A 601 -0.07 -21.95 -28.13
N GLU A 602 1.21 -21.96 -28.51
CA GLU A 602 1.64 -22.23 -29.88
C GLU A 602 1.32 -23.69 -30.29
N ALA A 603 1.71 -24.67 -29.47
CA ALA A 603 1.51 -26.08 -29.77
C ALA A 603 0.01 -26.48 -29.87
N ARG A 604 -0.87 -25.86 -29.08
CA ARG A 604 -2.31 -26.12 -29.09
C ARG A 604 -3.08 -25.18 -30.03
N GLY A 605 -2.44 -24.17 -30.60
CA GLY A 605 -3.08 -23.16 -31.45
C GLY A 605 -4.14 -22.33 -30.70
N TRP A 606 -3.90 -22.04 -29.42
CA TRP A 606 -4.83 -21.23 -28.63
C TRP A 606 -4.79 -19.75 -29.03
N ASN A 607 -5.96 -19.12 -29.13
CA ASN A 607 -6.08 -17.68 -29.37
C ASN A 607 -6.14 -16.88 -28.06
N TYR A 608 -5.36 -17.28 -27.04
CA TYR A 608 -5.29 -16.61 -25.75
C TYR A 608 -4.07 -15.68 -25.73
N PRO A 609 -4.25 -14.34 -25.71
CA PRO A 609 -3.14 -13.42 -25.61
C PRO A 609 -2.38 -13.61 -24.29
N LEU A 610 -1.07 -13.85 -24.35
CA LEU A 610 -0.22 -13.96 -23.17
C LEU A 610 0.37 -12.59 -22.80
N LEU A 611 0.10 -12.14 -21.58
CA LEU A 611 0.60 -10.89 -21.01
C LEU A 611 1.50 -11.23 -19.82
N VAL A 612 2.77 -10.82 -19.87
CA VAL A 612 3.74 -11.15 -18.82
C VAL A 612 4.23 -9.88 -18.14
N GLN A 613 4.30 -9.91 -16.80
CA GLN A 613 4.94 -8.84 -16.05
C GLN A 613 6.37 -8.60 -16.55
N GLY A 614 6.69 -7.35 -16.89
CA GLY A 614 7.98 -6.94 -17.43
C GLY A 614 7.91 -6.55 -18.91
N ASP A 615 6.96 -7.09 -19.67
CA ASP A 615 6.82 -6.78 -21.11
C ASP A 615 6.29 -5.37 -21.37
N ALA A 616 5.48 -4.84 -20.46
CA ALA A 616 4.90 -3.51 -20.53
C ALA A 616 4.60 -2.96 -19.12
N SER A 617 4.16 -1.70 -19.04
CA SER A 617 3.75 -1.12 -17.77
C SER A 617 2.55 -1.89 -17.17
N ARG A 618 2.43 -1.91 -15.84
CA ARG A 618 1.32 -2.58 -15.14
C ARG A 618 -0.04 -2.10 -15.64
N THR A 619 -0.21 -0.79 -15.84
CA THR A 619 -1.44 -0.17 -16.36
C THR A 619 -1.78 -0.71 -17.74
N GLU A 620 -0.81 -0.67 -18.65
CA GLU A 620 -0.99 -1.12 -20.03
C GLU A 620 -1.31 -2.61 -20.12
N LEU A 621 -0.65 -3.46 -19.31
CA LEU A 621 -0.95 -4.88 -19.25
C LEU A 621 -2.40 -5.13 -18.80
N LEU A 622 -2.89 -4.36 -17.82
CA LEU A 622 -4.27 -4.48 -17.34
C LEU A 622 -5.30 -3.96 -18.36
N ASP A 623 -4.98 -2.88 -19.07
CA ASP A 623 -5.86 -2.35 -20.10
C ASP A 623 -5.95 -3.29 -21.31
N ARG A 624 -4.82 -3.86 -21.73
CA ARG A 624 -4.79 -4.93 -22.74
C ARG A 624 -5.57 -6.15 -22.27
N PHE A 625 -5.40 -6.59 -21.02
CA PHE A 625 -6.13 -7.72 -20.45
C PHE A 625 -7.65 -7.52 -20.53
N ARG A 626 -8.14 -6.33 -20.12
CA ARG A 626 -9.55 -5.94 -20.23
C ARG A 626 -10.03 -5.89 -21.68
N ALA A 627 -9.23 -5.35 -22.58
CA ALA A 627 -9.58 -5.20 -23.99
C ALA A 627 -9.67 -6.56 -24.71
N TYR A 628 -8.80 -7.51 -24.39
CA TYR A 628 -8.82 -8.85 -24.98
C TYR A 628 -9.95 -9.71 -24.44
N GLY A 629 -10.27 -9.61 -23.14
CA GLY A 629 -11.35 -10.39 -22.51
C GLY A 629 -11.06 -11.89 -22.33
N ASN A 630 -10.08 -12.47 -23.02
CA ASN A 630 -9.69 -13.88 -22.88
C ASN A 630 -8.17 -14.06 -22.65
N ALA A 631 -7.46 -13.00 -22.26
CA ALA A 631 -6.02 -13.04 -22.07
C ALA A 631 -5.61 -13.88 -20.85
N ILE A 632 -4.35 -14.32 -20.85
CA ILE A 632 -3.67 -14.91 -19.69
C ILE A 632 -2.63 -13.91 -19.22
N LEU A 633 -2.78 -13.41 -17.99
CA LEU A 633 -1.80 -12.52 -17.37
C LEU A 633 -0.99 -13.28 -16.32
N VAL A 634 0.33 -13.30 -16.49
CA VAL A 634 1.27 -13.88 -15.54
C VAL A 634 2.02 -12.77 -14.81
N GLY A 635 1.91 -12.72 -13.49
CA GLY A 635 2.52 -11.67 -12.69
C GLY A 635 2.86 -12.11 -11.27
N SER A 636 3.67 -11.30 -10.60
CA SER A 636 4.07 -11.47 -9.20
C SER A 636 3.09 -10.81 -8.22
N GLN A 637 3.46 -10.69 -6.94
CA GLN A 637 2.68 -9.99 -5.90
C GLN A 637 2.23 -8.57 -6.30
N SER A 638 2.99 -7.87 -7.15
CA SER A 638 2.61 -6.54 -7.67
C SER A 638 1.29 -6.51 -8.46
N PHE A 639 0.84 -7.68 -8.95
CA PHE A 639 -0.46 -7.89 -9.57
C PHE A 639 -1.46 -8.50 -8.59
N TRP A 640 -1.29 -8.41 -7.26
CA TRP A 640 -2.27 -8.91 -6.28
C TRP A 640 -3.22 -7.81 -5.77
N GLU A 641 -2.85 -6.54 -5.92
CA GLU A 641 -3.70 -5.38 -5.55
C GLU A 641 -4.03 -4.47 -6.74
N GLY A 642 -5.09 -3.65 -6.60
CA GLY A 642 -5.41 -2.56 -7.54
C GLY A 642 -5.81 -2.97 -8.96
N VAL A 643 -6.53 -4.08 -9.12
CA VAL A 643 -7.10 -4.52 -10.40
C VAL A 643 -8.60 -4.74 -10.25
N ASP A 644 -9.37 -3.98 -11.03
CA ASP A 644 -10.80 -4.16 -11.24
C ASP A 644 -11.02 -4.65 -12.67
N VAL A 645 -11.40 -5.91 -12.80
CA VAL A 645 -11.87 -6.56 -14.04
C VAL A 645 -13.19 -7.23 -13.66
N ARG A 646 -14.26 -6.89 -14.37
CA ARG A 646 -15.61 -7.40 -14.11
C ARG A 646 -16.02 -8.35 -15.22
N GLY A 647 -16.91 -9.29 -14.90
CA GLY A 647 -17.46 -10.25 -15.85
C GLY A 647 -16.45 -11.30 -16.32
N ASP A 648 -16.74 -11.87 -17.48
CA ASP A 648 -16.04 -13.05 -18.04
C ASP A 648 -14.56 -12.80 -18.36
N ALA A 649 -14.11 -11.53 -18.34
CA ALA A 649 -12.72 -11.17 -18.59
C ALA A 649 -11.74 -11.72 -17.53
N LEU A 650 -12.21 -12.05 -16.33
CA LEU A 650 -11.41 -12.75 -15.32
C LEU A 650 -12.25 -13.85 -14.65
N SER A 651 -12.03 -15.09 -15.08
CA SER A 651 -12.80 -16.26 -14.62
C SER A 651 -11.95 -17.27 -13.84
N LEU A 652 -10.63 -17.20 -13.94
CA LEU A 652 -9.70 -18.07 -13.22
C LEU A 652 -8.56 -17.26 -12.57
N VAL A 653 -8.42 -17.40 -11.26
CA VAL A 653 -7.26 -16.87 -10.51
C VAL A 653 -6.47 -18.05 -9.97
N VAL A 654 -5.22 -18.18 -10.39
CA VAL A 654 -4.29 -19.21 -9.93
C VAL A 654 -3.23 -18.58 -9.04
N ILE A 655 -3.05 -19.09 -7.83
CA ILE A 655 -2.02 -18.67 -6.88
C ILE A 655 -1.07 -19.85 -6.67
N ASP A 656 0.21 -19.66 -7.01
CA ASP A 656 1.20 -20.73 -6.99
C ASP A 656 1.46 -21.28 -5.58
N LYS A 657 1.66 -20.42 -4.58
CA LYS A 657 1.86 -20.80 -3.18
C LYS A 657 1.30 -19.77 -2.20
N LEU A 658 1.12 -20.17 -0.94
CA LEU A 658 0.68 -19.25 0.11
C LEU A 658 1.68 -18.08 0.26
N PRO A 659 1.20 -16.82 0.31
CA PRO A 659 2.03 -15.62 0.28
C PRO A 659 2.65 -15.31 1.65
N PHE A 660 3.45 -16.22 2.16
CA PHE A 660 4.31 -15.94 3.31
C PHE A 660 5.47 -15.06 2.85
N ALA A 661 5.73 -14.00 3.61
CA ALA A 661 6.89 -13.15 3.38
C ALA A 661 8.19 -13.98 3.47
N PRO A 662 9.22 -13.64 2.68
CA PRO A 662 10.50 -14.34 2.71
C PRO A 662 11.11 -14.32 4.12
N PRO A 663 11.63 -15.45 4.63
CA PRO A 663 12.29 -15.47 5.92
C PRO A 663 13.57 -14.63 5.95
N ASP A 664 14.20 -14.43 4.77
CA ASP A 664 15.43 -13.65 4.63
C ASP A 664 15.18 -12.13 4.57
N ASP A 665 13.93 -11.67 4.77
CA ASP A 665 13.66 -10.24 4.90
C ASP A 665 14.17 -9.73 6.27
N PRO A 666 15.14 -8.81 6.29
CA PRO A 666 15.82 -8.42 7.52
C PRO A 666 14.93 -7.61 8.46
N VAL A 667 14.00 -6.81 7.93
CA VAL A 667 13.06 -6.02 8.73
C VAL A 667 12.02 -6.95 9.35
N LEU A 668 11.54 -7.93 8.58
CA LEU A 668 10.66 -8.96 9.10
C LEU A 668 11.34 -9.76 10.19
N SER A 669 12.56 -10.26 9.98
CA SER A 669 13.30 -11.04 10.98
C SER A 669 13.38 -10.30 12.32
N ALA A 670 13.85 -9.05 12.29
CA ALA A 670 13.94 -8.21 13.48
C ALA A 670 12.58 -8.02 14.18
N ARG A 671 11.49 -7.85 13.42
CA ARG A 671 10.12 -7.79 13.97
C ARG A 671 9.70 -9.10 14.62
N LEU A 672 10.00 -10.23 13.99
CA LEU A 672 9.68 -11.55 14.53
C LEU A 672 10.47 -11.79 15.83
N ASP A 673 11.72 -11.39 15.90
CA ASP A 673 12.56 -11.51 17.10
C ASP A 673 12.03 -10.65 18.25
N ALA A 674 11.63 -9.41 17.96
CA ALA A 674 11.01 -8.55 18.96
C ALA A 674 9.68 -9.11 19.51
N LEU A 675 8.91 -9.83 18.69
CA LEU A 675 7.72 -10.55 19.13
C LEU A 675 8.08 -11.76 19.99
N THR A 676 9.12 -12.52 19.61
CA THR A 676 9.65 -13.65 20.39
C THR A 676 10.14 -13.19 21.76
N LYS A 677 10.88 -12.07 21.84
CA LYS A 677 11.34 -11.44 23.10
C LYS A 677 10.16 -11.04 24.01
N LYS A 678 8.98 -10.78 23.45
CA LYS A 678 7.73 -10.50 24.19
C LYS A 678 6.97 -11.78 24.58
N GLY A 679 7.51 -12.96 24.31
CA GLY A 679 6.87 -14.26 24.57
C GLY A 679 5.71 -14.57 23.63
N LEU A 680 5.60 -13.87 22.49
CA LEU A 680 4.54 -14.06 21.51
C LEU A 680 5.03 -14.97 20.38
N SER A 681 4.13 -15.77 19.80
CA SER A 681 4.44 -16.56 18.59
C SER A 681 4.45 -15.65 17.35
N PRO A 682 5.61 -15.41 16.70
CA PRO A 682 5.67 -14.50 15.55
C PRO A 682 4.89 -15.03 14.34
N PHE A 683 4.90 -16.35 14.15
CA PHE A 683 4.11 -17.02 13.13
C PHE A 683 2.61 -16.75 13.32
N ALA A 684 2.09 -16.94 14.54
CA ALA A 684 0.66 -16.81 14.82
C ALA A 684 0.18 -15.35 14.88
N VAL A 685 1.04 -14.43 15.34
CA VAL A 685 0.67 -13.03 15.59
C VAL A 685 1.00 -12.13 14.41
N HIS A 686 1.94 -12.48 13.53
CA HIS A 686 2.36 -11.65 12.40
C HIS A 686 2.27 -12.34 11.05
N GLN A 687 3.05 -13.41 10.82
CA GLN A 687 3.19 -14.00 9.48
C GLN A 687 1.88 -14.58 8.95
N LEU A 688 1.12 -15.29 9.80
CA LEU A 688 -0.16 -15.88 9.40
C LEU A 688 -1.23 -14.82 9.10
N PRO A 689 -1.49 -13.81 9.96
CA PRO A 689 -2.39 -12.72 9.62
C PRO A 689 -2.04 -12.00 8.31
N GLN A 690 -0.77 -11.67 8.10
CA GLN A 690 -0.31 -11.01 6.89
C GLN A 690 -0.58 -11.86 5.65
N ALA A 691 -0.21 -13.15 5.67
CA ALA A 691 -0.47 -14.07 4.57
C ALA A 691 -1.97 -14.22 4.26
N VAL A 692 -2.82 -14.22 5.30
CA VAL A 692 -4.28 -14.24 5.13
C VAL A 692 -4.79 -12.98 4.44
N ILE A 693 -4.33 -11.80 4.87
CA ILE A 693 -4.71 -10.51 4.29
C ILE A 693 -4.31 -10.45 2.82
N THR A 694 -3.06 -10.77 2.50
CA THR A 694 -2.54 -10.81 1.13
C THR A 694 -3.31 -11.81 0.25
N LEU A 695 -3.61 -13.00 0.78
CA LEU A 695 -4.40 -14.00 0.06
C LEU A 695 -5.84 -13.55 -0.20
N LYS A 696 -6.50 -12.91 0.77
CA LYS A 696 -7.83 -12.32 0.57
C LYS A 696 -7.81 -11.27 -0.53
N GLN A 697 -6.75 -10.45 -0.62
CA GLN A 697 -6.61 -9.44 -1.68
C GLN A 697 -6.47 -10.07 -3.07
N GLY A 698 -5.65 -11.11 -3.21
CA GLY A 698 -5.55 -11.88 -4.44
C GLY A 698 -6.88 -12.56 -4.81
N ALA A 699 -7.56 -13.18 -3.85
CA ALA A 699 -8.83 -13.86 -4.04
C ALA A 699 -9.99 -12.90 -4.37
N GLY A 700 -9.99 -11.70 -3.79
CA GLY A 700 -11.05 -10.68 -3.94
C GLY A 700 -11.17 -10.10 -5.34
N ARG A 701 -10.30 -10.51 -6.27
CA ARG A 701 -10.30 -10.15 -7.69
C ARG A 701 -11.30 -10.94 -8.52
N LEU A 702 -11.59 -12.16 -8.09
CA LEU A 702 -12.36 -13.12 -8.86
C LEU A 702 -13.83 -12.70 -9.00
N ILE A 703 -14.41 -12.15 -7.93
CA ILE A 703 -15.84 -11.79 -7.86
C ILE A 703 -15.94 -10.30 -7.50
N ARG A 704 -16.35 -9.49 -8.48
CA ARG A 704 -16.50 -8.03 -8.43
C ARG A 704 -17.93 -7.56 -8.72
N ALA A 705 -18.76 -8.42 -9.31
CA ALA A 705 -20.18 -8.19 -9.59
C ALA A 705 -21.03 -9.43 -9.24
N GLU A 706 -22.35 -9.24 -9.13
CA GLU A 706 -23.34 -10.30 -8.84
C GLU A 706 -23.44 -11.35 -9.96
N THR A 707 -23.00 -11.00 -11.17
CA THR A 707 -22.99 -11.89 -12.34
C THR A 707 -21.67 -12.64 -12.50
N ASP A 708 -20.62 -12.25 -11.77
CA ASP A 708 -19.30 -12.85 -11.95
C ASP A 708 -19.34 -14.31 -11.49
N ARG A 709 -18.70 -15.19 -12.25
CA ARG A 709 -18.45 -16.56 -11.84
C ARG A 709 -17.00 -16.92 -12.11
N GLY A 710 -16.38 -17.67 -11.21
CA GLY A 710 -15.00 -18.08 -11.43
C GLY A 710 -14.41 -19.04 -10.43
N VAL A 711 -13.17 -19.44 -10.69
CA VAL A 711 -12.44 -20.43 -9.91
C VAL A 711 -11.19 -19.78 -9.30
N LEU A 712 -11.02 -19.92 -7.98
CA LEU A 712 -9.80 -19.62 -7.28
C LEU A 712 -9.02 -20.91 -7.08
N MET A 713 -7.91 -21.07 -7.81
CA MET A 713 -7.01 -22.20 -7.68
C MET A 713 -5.83 -21.82 -6.78
N ILE A 714 -5.61 -22.58 -5.70
CA ILE A 714 -4.44 -22.41 -4.82
C ILE A 714 -3.59 -23.67 -4.89
N CYS A 715 -2.39 -23.55 -5.43
CA CYS A 715 -1.49 -24.69 -5.69
C CYS A 715 -0.59 -25.03 -4.48
N ASP A 716 -1.12 -24.91 -3.26
CA ASP A 716 -0.38 -25.14 -2.03
C ASP A 716 -1.11 -26.09 -1.10
N THR A 717 -0.59 -27.31 -0.96
CA THR A 717 -1.25 -28.35 -0.13
C THR A 717 -1.23 -27.99 1.36
N ARG A 718 -0.37 -27.07 1.80
CA ARG A 718 -0.33 -26.60 3.20
C ARG A 718 -1.66 -25.98 3.64
N LEU A 719 -2.48 -25.49 2.71
CA LEU A 719 -3.82 -24.99 3.00
C LEU A 719 -4.74 -26.08 3.59
N VAL A 720 -4.50 -27.35 3.23
CA VAL A 720 -5.26 -28.52 3.69
C VAL A 720 -4.49 -29.29 4.76
N ASP A 721 -3.19 -29.52 4.54
CA ASP A 721 -2.39 -30.45 5.33
C ASP A 721 -1.91 -29.84 6.67
N LYS A 722 -1.81 -28.51 6.77
CA LYS A 722 -1.32 -27.83 7.98
C LYS A 722 -2.47 -27.31 8.86
N PRO A 723 -2.35 -27.35 10.20
CA PRO A 723 -3.40 -26.86 11.11
C PRO A 723 -3.80 -25.40 10.88
N TYR A 724 -2.83 -24.54 10.55
CA TYR A 724 -3.09 -23.13 10.26
C TYR A 724 -3.85 -22.93 8.94
N GLY A 725 -3.82 -23.89 8.02
CA GLY A 725 -4.54 -23.85 6.75
C GLY A 725 -6.04 -23.66 6.96
N ARG A 726 -6.60 -24.24 8.04
CA ARG A 726 -7.99 -24.00 8.46
C ARG A 726 -8.29 -22.54 8.76
N ARG A 727 -7.33 -21.82 9.34
CA ARG A 727 -7.48 -20.40 9.66
C ARG A 727 -7.46 -19.55 8.39
N ILE A 728 -6.67 -19.95 7.40
CA ILE A 728 -6.56 -19.28 6.10
C ILE A 728 -7.85 -19.44 5.29
N TRP A 729 -8.29 -20.66 5.00
CA TRP A 729 -9.45 -20.85 4.11
C TRP A 729 -10.76 -20.34 4.74
N GLN A 730 -10.90 -20.36 6.07
CA GLN A 730 -12.06 -19.77 6.76
C GLN A 730 -12.08 -18.24 6.73
N SER A 731 -10.96 -17.61 6.37
CA SER A 731 -10.88 -16.16 6.20
C SER A 731 -11.15 -15.73 4.75
N LEU A 732 -11.05 -16.65 3.79
CA LEU A 732 -11.46 -16.39 2.41
C LEU A 732 -12.97 -16.26 2.29
N PRO A 733 -13.48 -15.65 1.21
CA PRO A 733 -14.90 -15.72 0.90
C PRO A 733 -15.41 -17.18 0.90
N PRO A 734 -16.68 -17.43 1.26
CA PRO A 734 -17.22 -18.77 1.45
C PRO A 734 -17.49 -19.49 0.12
N PHE A 735 -16.46 -19.67 -0.70
CA PHE A 735 -16.52 -20.40 -1.96
C PHE A 735 -16.93 -21.86 -1.74
N LYS A 736 -17.59 -22.46 -2.75
CA LYS A 736 -17.69 -23.92 -2.85
C LYS A 736 -16.28 -24.48 -2.95
N ARG A 737 -16.00 -25.66 -2.38
CA ARG A 737 -14.64 -26.21 -2.29
C ARG A 737 -14.53 -27.52 -3.03
N THR A 738 -13.46 -27.72 -3.79
CA THR A 738 -13.15 -28.99 -4.44
C THR A 738 -11.64 -29.27 -4.45
N ARG A 739 -11.31 -30.55 -4.59
CA ARG A 739 -9.94 -31.02 -4.90
C ARG A 739 -9.88 -31.79 -6.22
N GLU A 740 -11.00 -31.92 -6.91
CA GLU A 740 -11.12 -32.66 -8.17
C GLU A 740 -11.24 -31.69 -9.34
N ILE A 741 -10.42 -31.90 -10.37
CA ILE A 741 -10.40 -31.05 -11.58
C ILE A 741 -11.69 -31.18 -12.40
N GLU A 742 -12.36 -32.34 -12.37
CA GLU A 742 -13.61 -32.53 -13.11
C GLU A 742 -14.72 -31.59 -12.60
N VAL A 743 -14.77 -31.32 -11.29
CA VAL A 743 -15.73 -30.34 -10.72
C VAL A 743 -15.44 -28.92 -11.22
N VAL A 744 -14.18 -28.60 -11.52
CA VAL A 744 -13.79 -27.30 -12.09
C VAL A 744 -14.26 -27.20 -13.54
N ARG A 745 -14.12 -28.27 -14.33
CA ARG A 745 -14.61 -28.34 -15.71
C ARG A 745 -16.13 -28.20 -15.77
N GLU A 746 -16.84 -28.99 -14.97
CA GLU A 746 -18.31 -28.92 -14.84
C GLU A 746 -18.77 -27.49 -14.48
N PHE A 747 -18.08 -26.84 -13.54
CA PHE A 747 -18.41 -25.47 -13.13
C PHE A 747 -18.32 -24.46 -14.28
N PHE A 748 -17.33 -24.58 -15.17
CA PHE A 748 -17.20 -23.72 -16.35
C PHE A 748 -18.16 -24.14 -17.48
N GLU A 749 -18.45 -25.43 -17.66
CA GLU A 749 -19.40 -25.95 -18.66
C GLU A 749 -20.85 -25.52 -18.37
N GLU A 750 -21.26 -25.52 -17.09
CA GLU A 750 -22.56 -24.98 -16.66
C GLU A 750 -22.75 -23.52 -17.09
N ASN A 751 -21.68 -22.77 -17.29
CA ASN A 751 -21.71 -21.37 -17.71
C ASN A 751 -21.85 -21.20 -19.24
N ALA A 752 -21.37 -22.16 -20.03
CA ALA A 752 -21.47 -22.14 -21.49
C ALA A 752 -22.89 -22.44 -22.00
N THR A 753 -23.79 -22.89 -21.12
CA THR A 753 -25.19 -23.17 -21.47
C THR A 753 -26.04 -21.97 -21.05
N PRO A 754 -26.59 -21.15 -21.97
CA PRO A 754 -27.48 -20.07 -21.57
C PRO A 754 -28.70 -20.66 -20.87
N ALA A 755 -29.07 -20.08 -19.73
CA ALA A 755 -30.30 -20.40 -19.01
C ALA A 755 -31.47 -20.38 -20.01
N ARG A 756 -32.16 -21.52 -20.15
CA ARG A 756 -33.32 -21.66 -21.03
C ARG A 756 -34.51 -20.83 -20.57
#